data_AF-A0A7X0XZU3-F1
#
_entry.id   AF-A0A7X0XZU3-F1
#
_cell.length_a   1.000
_cell.length_b   1.000
_cell.length_c   1.000
_cell.angle_alpha   90.00
_cell.angle_beta   90.00
_cell.angle_gamma   90.00
#
_symmetry.space_group_name_H-M   'P 1'
#
loop_
_entity.id
_entity.type
_entity.pdbx_description
1 polymer ?
#
loop_
_entity_poly.entity_id
_entity_poly.type
_entity_poly.pdbx_seq_one_letter_code
_entity_poly.pdbx_strand_id
1 'polypeptide(L)'
;MKLKIKVMATTFLAGTCVCLLGGTLSLEPSTAKASMVLESMNPIPQNLLTENTISPLGFNHYISLYPLPRAGDRTIDGSLGMFGDPAGVGGSTVSVQVGSRTLFTATVNQTGGFMGTFAAGYTLQQGEVMTVNANFRDGHKLTQTYTVSAAFMKPIVETEVREGVSVLTGTADPQSEIEIRDSEWGTNLGYAKTSSTGKWTVNLLAPLREGKYITVRATLGGSTASRDAIPIEAAINPTITSDLENGSTTVSGMSAGGANVELWNDNVKIGTATADKFGNWSATVQPLLGGDKLVAKATLFDKMKESTSYTVSLSRLEQVSSVTTNSTKVKGKGTVGTTVSVKESNKEIGTGVVDENGDFEITIPKQTEGSKLSITQSRKGTTSVATEITVAKGLDKVSEISDVTTESTSLTGKGSPEATISVKVKGVEIGTAQVTSAGEFTVNIAKQEEGTELSITQSKDGDESETVNIIVGSVQLKAPTISTHYVGATYLTVKAPERAKKVMLRIDGKIIRTMDVTALNQTLRFYVNDLPALKTPGATFEFVAQDSNGKDGEVATGTVKEVPEPTLATYKFGEGHITGHVGTDITRISLYDKAGLLLRNGQIEADGTFKILATNLPALRVVGDTFSVRATTASGAISEAVQGIIHPGVLSAAPTIVDYYVTDSYMTGKVAPNAAKVLLRIDGRNIRIGTIATDGTFRIYTNDITALKEIGAQFEVVTQDAHNFYSEVAVGSTKFIEAPVVSPFRAGQSYINGTVSQGVTGVSVSDKSGTLLRYGQVYENGTFRIYVAGLNAFQNVGESFSVRAHNANGSRSEETKVTIQP
;
A
#
# COMPACT_ATOMS: atom_id res chain seq x y z
N MET A 1 -17.09 -86.25 26.18
CA MET A 1 -15.87 -86.87 26.75
C MET A 1 -16.29 -87.92 27.78
N LYS A 2 -15.82 -89.17 27.66
CA LYS A 2 -15.99 -90.20 28.71
C LYS A 2 -14.91 -89.98 29.77
N LEU A 3 -15.28 -89.51 30.96
CA LEU A 3 -14.35 -89.38 32.08
C LEU A 3 -14.49 -90.61 32.99
N LYS A 4 -13.46 -91.48 33.03
CA LYS A 4 -13.32 -92.54 34.03
C LYS A 4 -12.76 -91.92 35.31
N ILE A 5 -13.54 -91.83 36.37
CA ILE A 5 -13.05 -91.42 37.69
C ILE A 5 -12.73 -92.69 38.49
N LYS A 6 -11.45 -92.85 38.85
CA LYS A 6 -10.93 -93.93 39.69
C LYS A 6 -11.03 -93.49 41.14
N VAL A 7 -12.04 -93.97 41.88
CA VAL A 7 -12.14 -93.75 43.33
C VAL A 7 -11.16 -94.71 44.01
N MET A 8 -10.12 -94.18 44.68
CA MET A 8 -9.34 -94.97 45.62
C MET A 8 -10.19 -95.21 46.87
N ALA A 9 -10.71 -96.42 47.02
CA ALA A 9 -11.29 -96.88 48.26
C ALA A 9 -10.16 -97.20 49.25
N THR A 10 -9.93 -96.34 50.25
CA THR A 10 -9.31 -96.78 51.51
C THR A 10 -10.43 -97.35 52.39
N THR A 11 -10.26 -98.61 52.74
CA THR A 11 -11.17 -99.49 53.48
C THR A 11 -11.80 -98.85 54.72
N PHE A 12 -13.08 -98.47 54.62
CA PHE A 12 -13.98 -98.44 55.77
C PHE A 12 -14.56 -99.85 55.94
N LEU A 13 -14.36 -100.47 57.10
CA LEU A 13 -15.03 -101.72 57.44
C LEU A 13 -16.55 -101.50 57.46
N ALA A 14 -17.23 -102.25 56.59
CA ALA A 14 -18.66 -102.59 56.52
C ALA A 14 -19.69 -101.66 57.20
N GLY A 15 -20.50 -100.94 56.40
CA GLY A 15 -21.85 -100.55 56.87
C GLY A 15 -22.58 -99.37 56.23
N THR A 16 -21.99 -98.52 55.38
CA THR A 16 -22.69 -97.32 54.86
C THR A 16 -23.00 -97.40 53.36
N CYS A 17 -24.28 -97.61 53.05
CA CYS A 17 -24.85 -97.22 51.75
C CYS A 17 -24.94 -95.69 51.69
N VAL A 18 -24.20 -95.05 50.79
CA VAL A 18 -24.43 -93.65 50.41
C VAL A 18 -25.43 -93.66 49.25
N CYS A 19 -26.66 -93.21 49.49
CA CYS A 19 -27.59 -92.90 48.41
C CYS A 19 -27.19 -91.57 47.76
N LEU A 20 -26.84 -91.61 46.47
CA LEU A 20 -26.64 -90.43 45.62
C LEU A 20 -28.00 -90.08 44.97
N LEU A 21 -28.64 -88.99 45.40
CA LEU A 21 -29.77 -88.39 44.67
C LEU A 21 -29.23 -87.27 43.77
N GLY A 22 -29.61 -87.33 42.49
CA GLY A 22 -28.99 -86.56 41.40
C GLY A 22 -29.11 -85.04 41.54
N GLY A 23 -27.98 -84.36 41.49
CA GLY A 23 -27.85 -82.92 41.25
C GLY A 23 -27.30 -82.64 39.86
N THR A 24 -27.77 -81.57 39.24
CA THR A 24 -27.42 -81.13 37.88
C THR A 24 -26.01 -80.55 37.84
N LEU A 25 -25.18 -80.98 36.89
CA LEU A 25 -23.85 -80.44 36.62
C LEU A 25 -23.99 -79.09 35.90
N SER A 26 -23.56 -77.97 36.52
CA SER A 26 -23.48 -76.68 35.84
C SER A 26 -22.04 -76.42 35.39
N LEU A 27 -21.84 -76.18 34.09
CA LEU A 27 -20.55 -75.86 33.47
C LEU A 27 -20.47 -74.34 33.22
N GLU A 28 -19.48 -73.66 33.79
CA GLU A 28 -19.12 -72.30 33.37
C GLU A 28 -18.26 -72.35 32.09
N PRO A 29 -18.46 -71.48 31.08
CA PRO A 29 -17.85 -71.65 29.75
C PRO A 29 -16.34 -71.38 29.64
N SER A 30 -15.63 -70.96 30.70
CA SER A 30 -14.27 -70.40 30.51
C SER A 30 -13.15 -71.00 31.36
N THR A 31 -13.39 -71.99 32.20
CA THR A 31 -12.29 -72.73 32.86
C THR A 31 -12.65 -74.19 33.02
N ALA A 32 -11.87 -75.11 32.44
CA ALA A 32 -12.06 -76.56 32.53
C ALA A 32 -11.81 -77.11 33.96
N LYS A 33 -12.56 -76.64 34.94
CA LYS A 33 -12.60 -77.13 36.31
C LYS A 33 -14.03 -77.53 36.63
N ALA A 34 -14.28 -78.82 36.68
CA ALA A 34 -15.51 -79.36 37.27
C ALA A 34 -15.27 -79.51 38.78
N SER A 35 -15.90 -78.66 39.59
CA SER A 35 -15.99 -78.85 41.04
C SER A 35 -17.31 -79.53 41.35
N MET A 36 -17.27 -80.79 41.75
CA MET A 36 -18.42 -81.50 42.30
C MET A 36 -18.38 -81.30 43.81
N VAL A 37 -19.26 -80.43 44.33
CA VAL A 37 -19.49 -80.34 45.78
C VAL A 37 -20.39 -81.51 46.15
N LEU A 38 -19.85 -82.47 46.90
CA LEU A 38 -20.64 -83.50 47.55
C LEU A 38 -21.34 -82.85 48.75
N GLU A 39 -22.52 -82.28 48.50
CA GLU A 39 -23.42 -81.89 49.58
C GLU A 39 -24.10 -83.15 50.12
N SER A 40 -23.55 -83.68 51.21
CA SER A 40 -24.31 -84.54 52.10
C SER A 40 -25.41 -83.67 52.74
N MET A 41 -26.69 -84.04 52.57
CA MET A 41 -27.83 -83.32 53.16
C MET A 41 -27.80 -83.29 54.70
N ASN A 42 -26.89 -84.04 55.33
CA ASN A 42 -26.50 -83.84 56.72
C ASN A 42 -25.01 -83.48 56.77
N PRO A 43 -24.61 -82.37 57.43
CA PRO A 43 -23.19 -82.13 57.67
C PRO A 43 -22.60 -83.35 58.38
N ILE A 44 -21.50 -83.89 57.85
CA ILE A 44 -20.70 -84.88 58.58
C ILE A 44 -20.29 -84.18 59.89
N PRO A 45 -20.65 -84.71 61.07
CA PRO A 45 -20.32 -84.07 62.34
C PRO A 45 -18.80 -83.81 62.40
N GLN A 46 -18.39 -82.58 62.75
CA GLN A 46 -16.98 -82.15 62.76
C GLN A 46 -16.06 -83.01 63.66
N ASN A 47 -16.63 -83.93 64.43
CA ASN A 47 -16.03 -84.60 65.56
C ASN A 47 -15.53 -86.01 65.22
N LEU A 48 -15.80 -86.53 64.03
CA LEU A 48 -15.40 -87.88 63.60
C LEU A 48 -13.86 -88.11 63.56
N LEU A 49 -13.05 -87.11 63.90
CA LEU A 49 -11.58 -87.11 63.80
C LEU A 49 -10.85 -86.70 65.10
N THR A 50 -11.53 -86.65 66.25
CA THR A 50 -10.89 -86.37 67.56
C THR A 50 -10.92 -87.60 68.47
N GLU A 51 -9.82 -87.91 69.19
CA GLU A 51 -9.58 -89.13 70.00
C GLU A 51 -10.60 -89.43 71.13
N ASN A 52 -11.68 -88.65 71.26
CA ASN A 52 -12.67 -88.74 72.34
C ASN A 52 -14.09 -89.13 71.88
N THR A 53 -14.25 -89.71 70.68
CA THR A 53 -15.56 -90.18 70.19
C THR A 53 -15.82 -91.66 70.38
N ILE A 54 -14.81 -92.44 70.78
CA ILE A 54 -14.88 -93.90 70.88
C ILE A 54 -15.28 -94.30 72.31
N SER A 55 -16.45 -94.93 72.46
CA SER A 55 -16.87 -95.50 73.73
C SER A 55 -15.92 -96.62 74.20
N PRO A 56 -15.95 -97.03 75.49
CA PRO A 56 -15.24 -98.23 75.95
C PRO A 56 -15.59 -99.50 75.14
N LEU A 57 -16.69 -99.46 74.38
CA LEU A 57 -17.21 -100.51 73.51
C LEU A 57 -16.83 -100.33 72.02
N GLY A 58 -16.08 -99.29 71.66
CA GLY A 58 -15.57 -99.09 70.30
C GLY A 58 -16.47 -98.30 69.33
N PHE A 59 -17.57 -97.71 69.80
CA PHE A 59 -18.54 -97.00 68.93
C PHE A 59 -18.29 -95.49 68.89
N ASN A 60 -18.45 -94.88 67.69
CA ASN A 60 -18.33 -93.44 67.50
C ASN A 60 -19.63 -92.70 67.81
N HIS A 61 -19.59 -91.79 68.77
CA HIS A 61 -20.68 -90.91 69.16
C HIS A 61 -20.55 -89.51 68.56
N TYR A 62 -21.66 -88.86 68.22
CA TYR A 62 -21.67 -87.47 67.73
C TYR A 62 -22.85 -86.65 68.23
N ILE A 63 -22.69 -85.33 68.18
CA ILE A 63 -23.70 -84.31 68.45
C ILE A 63 -23.87 -83.49 67.18
N SER A 64 -25.12 -83.25 66.76
CA SER A 64 -25.44 -82.34 65.65
C SER A 64 -26.53 -81.37 66.08
N LEU A 65 -26.41 -80.10 65.69
CA LEU A 65 -27.43 -79.08 65.87
C LEU A 65 -27.91 -78.59 64.50
N TYR A 66 -29.23 -78.45 64.34
CA TYR A 66 -29.82 -77.89 63.13
C TYR A 66 -31.13 -77.17 63.45
N PRO A 67 -31.22 -75.84 63.24
CA PRO A 67 -30.17 -74.94 62.74
C PRO A 67 -29.02 -74.74 63.76
N LEU A 68 -27.91 -74.15 63.31
CA LEU A 68 -26.82 -73.72 64.20
C LEU A 68 -27.29 -72.58 65.12
N PRO A 69 -26.80 -72.50 66.38
CA PRO A 69 -27.25 -71.53 67.36
C PRO A 69 -26.87 -70.09 66.97
N ARG A 70 -27.84 -69.18 67.07
CA ARG A 70 -27.71 -67.75 66.82
C ARG A 70 -28.17 -66.92 68.00
N ALA A 71 -27.67 -65.69 68.05
CA ALA A 71 -28.09 -64.73 69.07
C ALA A 71 -29.61 -64.49 68.97
N GLY A 72 -30.30 -64.47 70.11
CA GLY A 72 -31.75 -64.37 70.20
C GLY A 72 -32.49 -65.70 70.26
N ASP A 73 -31.85 -66.82 69.89
CA ASP A 73 -32.48 -68.13 70.00
C ASP A 73 -32.90 -68.42 71.44
N ARG A 74 -34.04 -69.10 71.58
CA ARG A 74 -34.62 -69.54 72.88
C ARG A 74 -34.77 -71.04 72.98
N THR A 75 -34.52 -71.74 71.89
CA THR A 75 -34.66 -73.17 71.76
C THR A 75 -33.46 -73.70 71.01
N ILE A 76 -33.01 -74.89 71.36
CA ILE A 76 -32.04 -75.65 70.58
C ILE A 76 -32.70 -76.95 70.18
N ASP A 77 -32.57 -77.26 68.89
CA ASP A 77 -32.93 -78.54 68.31
C ASP A 77 -31.65 -79.21 67.80
N GLY A 78 -31.55 -80.51 68.05
CA GLY A 78 -30.39 -81.28 67.70
C GLY A 78 -30.63 -82.77 67.79
N SER A 79 -29.60 -83.52 67.44
CA SER A 79 -29.62 -84.97 67.51
C SER A 79 -28.30 -85.50 68.06
N LEU A 80 -28.39 -86.53 68.88
CA LEU A 80 -27.30 -87.44 69.16
C LEU A 80 -27.34 -88.61 68.18
N GLY A 81 -26.18 -89.15 67.84
CA GLY A 81 -26.10 -90.41 67.12
C GLY A 81 -24.90 -91.24 67.53
N MET A 82 -25.02 -92.54 67.25
CA MET A 82 -23.97 -93.54 67.43
C MET A 82 -23.83 -94.35 66.14
N PHE A 83 -22.61 -94.51 65.64
CA PHE A 83 -22.34 -95.36 64.49
C PHE A 83 -22.45 -96.85 64.87
N GLY A 84 -23.37 -97.58 64.25
CA GLY A 84 -23.56 -99.03 64.44
C GLY A 84 -24.86 -99.44 65.14
N ASP A 85 -25.52 -98.53 65.88
CA ASP A 85 -26.88 -98.70 66.41
C ASP A 85 -27.54 -97.32 66.69
N PRO A 86 -28.36 -96.80 65.77
CA PRO A 86 -29.03 -95.51 65.93
C PRO A 86 -30.08 -95.48 67.05
N ALA A 87 -30.63 -96.65 67.46
CA ALA A 87 -31.61 -96.74 68.54
C ALA A 87 -30.94 -96.77 69.93
N GLY A 88 -29.64 -97.09 69.98
CA GLY A 88 -28.85 -97.21 71.20
C GLY A 88 -28.66 -95.90 71.99
N VAL A 89 -28.92 -94.74 71.38
CA VAL A 89 -28.80 -93.43 72.06
C VAL A 89 -30.09 -92.98 72.76
N GLY A 90 -31.22 -93.66 72.52
CA GLY A 90 -32.50 -93.35 73.15
C GLY A 90 -32.44 -93.47 74.68
N GLY A 91 -32.92 -92.45 75.39
CA GLY A 91 -32.82 -92.36 76.85
C GLY A 91 -31.49 -91.78 77.37
N SER A 92 -30.54 -91.44 76.50
CA SER A 92 -29.38 -90.61 76.85
C SER A 92 -29.83 -89.23 77.33
N THR A 93 -28.96 -88.50 78.04
CA THR A 93 -29.27 -87.15 78.51
C THR A 93 -28.35 -86.12 77.89
N VAL A 94 -28.91 -84.98 77.49
CA VAL A 94 -28.16 -83.83 76.99
C VAL A 94 -28.36 -82.67 77.97
N SER A 95 -27.27 -82.02 78.34
CA SER A 95 -27.27 -80.75 79.09
C SER A 95 -26.66 -79.68 78.20
N VAL A 96 -27.45 -78.65 77.88
CA VAL A 96 -26.99 -77.48 77.11
C VAL A 96 -26.70 -76.35 78.08
N GLN A 97 -25.49 -75.79 78.02
CA GLN A 97 -24.98 -74.81 78.98
C GLN A 97 -24.25 -73.67 78.27
N VAL A 98 -24.22 -72.48 78.87
CA VAL A 98 -23.31 -71.38 78.48
C VAL A 98 -22.52 -70.98 79.72
N GLY A 99 -21.18 -71.01 79.62
CA GLY A 99 -20.32 -70.91 80.80
C GLY A 99 -20.64 -72.01 81.83
N SER A 100 -20.92 -71.63 83.08
CA SER A 100 -21.36 -72.55 84.13
C SER A 100 -22.88 -72.69 84.25
N ARG A 101 -23.66 -71.93 83.47
CA ARG A 101 -25.12 -71.90 83.55
C ARG A 101 -25.73 -72.98 82.66
N THR A 102 -26.50 -73.90 83.26
CA THR A 102 -27.32 -74.85 82.49
C THR A 102 -28.57 -74.15 81.96
N LEU A 103 -28.75 -74.18 80.64
CA LEU A 103 -29.91 -73.59 79.96
C LEU A 103 -31.10 -74.54 79.98
N PHE A 104 -30.88 -75.82 79.67
CA PHE A 104 -31.83 -76.91 79.86
C PHE A 104 -31.10 -78.26 79.90
N THR A 105 -31.82 -79.27 80.41
CA THR A 105 -31.49 -80.68 80.21
C THR A 105 -32.64 -81.35 79.46
N ALA A 106 -32.32 -82.27 78.57
CA ALA A 106 -33.31 -83.04 77.82
C ALA A 106 -32.92 -84.51 77.79
N THR A 107 -33.93 -85.39 77.81
CA THR A 107 -33.75 -86.80 77.49
C THR A 107 -33.91 -86.98 75.99
N VAL A 108 -32.98 -87.70 75.38
CA VAL A 108 -32.96 -87.96 73.94
C VAL A 108 -34.03 -88.99 73.60
N ASN A 109 -34.84 -88.70 72.58
CA ASN A 109 -35.89 -89.59 72.13
C ASN A 109 -35.31 -90.87 71.47
N GLN A 110 -36.16 -91.85 71.14
CA GLN A 110 -35.71 -93.12 70.55
C GLN A 110 -35.03 -92.97 69.17
N THR A 111 -35.23 -91.86 68.47
CA THR A 111 -34.61 -91.57 67.17
C THR A 111 -33.36 -90.69 67.28
N GLY A 112 -32.86 -90.45 68.50
CA GLY A 112 -31.67 -89.63 68.74
C GLY A 112 -31.93 -88.12 68.81
N GLY A 113 -33.16 -87.65 68.60
CA GLY A 113 -33.51 -86.23 68.64
C GLY A 113 -33.63 -85.69 70.07
N PHE A 114 -33.20 -84.45 70.27
CA PHE A 114 -33.47 -83.68 71.47
C PHE A 114 -33.84 -82.24 71.09
N MET A 115 -34.84 -81.70 71.78
CA MET A 115 -35.20 -80.29 71.68
C MET A 115 -35.38 -79.76 73.09
N GLY A 116 -34.91 -78.55 73.33
CA GLY A 116 -35.11 -77.89 74.61
C GLY A 116 -35.32 -76.39 74.46
N THR A 117 -36.13 -75.84 75.36
CA THR A 117 -36.32 -74.40 75.51
C THR A 117 -35.49 -73.93 76.69
N PHE A 118 -34.78 -72.81 76.53
CA PHE A 118 -33.99 -72.22 77.60
C PHE A 118 -34.88 -71.77 78.76
N ALA A 119 -34.32 -71.77 79.97
CA ALA A 119 -34.96 -71.21 81.15
C ALA A 119 -35.56 -69.81 80.87
N ALA A 120 -36.73 -69.53 81.44
CA ALA A 120 -37.50 -68.32 81.17
C ALA A 120 -36.65 -67.04 81.26
N GLY A 121 -36.67 -66.24 80.19
CA GLY A 121 -35.96 -64.96 80.08
C GLY A 121 -34.54 -65.03 79.50
N TYR A 122 -33.98 -66.22 79.26
CA TYR A 122 -32.68 -66.34 78.60
C TYR A 122 -32.80 -66.44 77.07
N THR A 123 -31.94 -65.72 76.37
CA THR A 123 -31.71 -65.75 74.91
C THR A 123 -30.21 -65.78 74.69
N LEU A 124 -29.73 -66.59 73.74
CA LEU A 124 -28.30 -66.62 73.41
C LEU A 124 -27.83 -65.23 72.94
N GLN A 125 -26.61 -64.86 73.30
CA GLN A 125 -25.94 -63.63 72.85
C GLN A 125 -24.84 -63.98 71.85
N GLN A 126 -24.60 -63.09 70.89
CA GLN A 126 -23.56 -63.30 69.89
C GLN A 126 -22.19 -63.49 70.56
N GLY A 127 -21.44 -64.49 70.10
CA GLY A 127 -20.11 -64.79 70.63
C GLY A 127 -20.12 -65.64 71.91
N GLU A 128 -21.28 -65.91 72.51
CA GLU A 128 -21.36 -66.92 73.59
C GLU A 128 -20.87 -68.28 73.08
N VAL A 129 -20.17 -69.01 73.93
CA VAL A 129 -19.80 -70.40 73.66
C VAL A 129 -20.82 -71.28 74.36
N MET A 130 -21.70 -71.88 73.56
CA MET A 130 -22.69 -72.85 74.02
C MET A 130 -22.05 -74.24 74.02
N THR A 131 -22.11 -74.91 75.16
CA THR A 131 -21.59 -76.26 75.37
C THR A 131 -22.74 -77.24 75.46
N VAL A 132 -22.75 -78.23 74.58
CA VAL A 132 -23.66 -79.37 74.60
C VAL A 132 -22.92 -80.55 75.19
N ASN A 133 -23.32 -80.96 76.39
CA ASN A 133 -22.81 -82.13 77.09
C ASN A 133 -23.80 -83.28 76.94
N ALA A 134 -23.41 -84.31 76.20
CA ALA A 134 -24.16 -85.55 76.06
C ALA A 134 -23.60 -86.61 77.02
N ASN A 135 -24.46 -87.18 77.86
CA ASN A 135 -24.19 -88.40 78.60
C ASN A 135 -24.98 -89.54 77.94
N PHE A 136 -24.24 -90.41 77.25
CA PHE A 136 -24.80 -91.58 76.60
C PHE A 136 -25.13 -92.66 77.64
N ARG A 137 -26.14 -93.48 77.32
CA ARG A 137 -26.61 -94.54 78.21
C ARG A 137 -25.54 -95.62 78.48
N ASP A 138 -24.62 -95.82 77.54
CA ASP A 138 -23.48 -96.73 77.68
C ASP A 138 -22.39 -96.21 78.65
N GLY A 139 -22.59 -95.01 79.21
CA GLY A 139 -21.68 -94.35 80.14
C GLY A 139 -20.68 -93.42 79.45
N HIS A 140 -20.62 -93.39 78.12
CA HIS A 140 -19.76 -92.46 77.39
C HIS A 140 -20.26 -91.02 77.53
N LYS A 141 -19.33 -90.06 77.56
CA LYS A 141 -19.66 -88.63 77.64
C LYS A 141 -19.00 -87.89 76.50
N LEU A 142 -19.76 -87.05 75.82
CA LEU A 142 -19.26 -86.20 74.75
C LEU A 142 -19.65 -84.76 75.01
N THR A 143 -18.69 -83.86 74.83
CA THR A 143 -18.88 -82.43 74.98
C THR A 143 -18.56 -81.76 73.66
N GLN A 144 -19.51 -80.99 73.11
CA GLN A 144 -19.29 -80.19 71.91
C GLN A 144 -19.60 -78.72 72.21
N THR A 145 -18.72 -77.83 71.77
CA THR A 145 -18.95 -76.38 71.85
C THR A 145 -19.38 -75.82 70.50
N TYR A 146 -20.25 -74.81 70.56
CA TYR A 146 -20.74 -74.04 69.43
C TYR A 146 -20.62 -72.56 69.79
N THR A 147 -19.91 -71.79 68.97
CA THR A 147 -19.93 -70.33 69.11
C THR A 147 -21.21 -69.78 68.50
N VAL A 148 -21.99 -69.08 69.32
CA VAL A 148 -23.24 -68.46 68.91
C VAL A 148 -22.96 -67.39 67.86
N SER A 149 -23.52 -67.60 66.67
CA SER A 149 -23.40 -66.63 65.57
C SER A 149 -24.29 -65.40 65.81
N ALA A 150 -24.09 -64.33 65.05
CA ALA A 150 -24.98 -63.17 65.09
C ALA A 150 -26.45 -63.57 64.85
N ALA A 151 -27.37 -62.77 65.38
CA ALA A 151 -28.79 -62.91 65.08
C ALA A 151 -29.02 -62.86 63.56
N PHE A 152 -29.93 -63.70 63.06
CA PHE A 152 -30.19 -63.76 61.62
C PHE A 152 -30.77 -62.42 61.14
N MET A 153 -30.05 -61.74 60.26
CA MET A 153 -30.41 -60.37 59.85
C MET A 153 -31.70 -60.36 59.01
N LYS A 154 -32.67 -59.52 59.39
CA LYS A 154 -33.84 -59.24 58.53
C LYS A 154 -33.33 -58.69 57.18
N PRO A 155 -33.84 -59.19 56.03
CA PRO A 155 -33.39 -58.69 54.74
C PRO A 155 -33.72 -57.20 54.58
N ILE A 156 -32.76 -56.43 54.08
CA ILE A 156 -32.91 -55.02 53.72
C ILE A 156 -33.13 -54.94 52.22
N VAL A 157 -34.09 -54.13 51.78
CA VAL A 157 -34.28 -53.78 50.37
C VAL A 157 -33.73 -52.37 50.19
N GLU A 158 -32.75 -52.23 49.30
CA GLU A 158 -32.07 -50.97 48.97
C GLU A 158 -32.73 -50.26 47.79
N THR A 159 -33.33 -51.01 46.86
CA THR A 159 -34.12 -50.41 45.79
C THR A 159 -35.42 -49.83 46.33
N GLU A 160 -35.77 -48.64 45.87
CA GLU A 160 -37.05 -48.02 46.19
C GLU A 160 -38.22 -48.81 45.60
N VAL A 161 -39.24 -49.09 46.41
CA VAL A 161 -40.34 -49.99 46.04
C VAL A 161 -41.50 -49.18 45.47
N ARG A 162 -41.54 -49.08 44.13
CA ARG A 162 -42.57 -48.32 43.38
C ARG A 162 -43.20 -49.16 42.26
N GLU A 163 -44.35 -48.72 41.75
CA GLU A 163 -45.00 -49.31 40.58
C GLU A 163 -44.08 -49.28 39.34
N GLY A 164 -43.99 -50.41 38.63
CA GLY A 164 -43.12 -50.59 37.46
C GLY A 164 -41.69 -51.06 37.76
N VAL A 165 -41.27 -51.07 39.03
CA VAL A 165 -39.99 -51.68 39.41
C VAL A 165 -40.01 -53.16 39.07
N SER A 166 -38.96 -53.62 38.38
CA SER A 166 -38.82 -55.01 37.91
C SER A 166 -37.53 -55.67 38.39
N VAL A 167 -36.69 -54.93 39.10
CA VAL A 167 -35.46 -55.41 39.73
C VAL A 167 -35.39 -54.84 41.14
N LEU A 168 -35.15 -55.68 42.13
CA LEU A 168 -34.92 -55.27 43.52
C LEU A 168 -33.52 -55.69 43.95
N THR A 169 -32.84 -54.82 44.68
CA THR A 169 -31.55 -55.08 45.31
C THR A 169 -31.65 -54.92 46.81
N GLY A 170 -30.72 -55.54 47.52
CA GLY A 170 -30.63 -55.37 48.95
C GLY A 170 -29.52 -56.17 49.60
N THR A 171 -29.61 -56.28 50.92
CA THR A 171 -28.67 -57.05 51.76
C THR A 171 -29.40 -58.01 52.71
N ALA A 172 -28.76 -59.12 53.05
CA ALA A 172 -29.16 -60.08 54.08
C ALA A 172 -27.92 -60.88 54.50
N ASP A 173 -28.06 -61.86 55.40
CA ASP A 173 -26.95 -62.73 55.79
C ASP A 173 -26.36 -63.45 54.56
N PRO A 174 -25.01 -63.53 54.41
CA PRO A 174 -24.36 -64.18 53.28
C PRO A 174 -24.84 -65.62 53.04
N GLN A 175 -24.89 -66.02 51.77
CA GLN A 175 -25.38 -67.32 51.30
C GLN A 175 -26.86 -67.64 51.57
N SER A 176 -27.64 -66.75 52.17
CA SER A 176 -29.10 -66.89 52.32
C SER A 176 -29.82 -66.90 50.96
N GLU A 177 -30.88 -67.69 50.86
CA GLU A 177 -31.89 -67.63 49.80
C GLU A 177 -32.90 -66.51 50.11
N ILE A 178 -33.16 -65.66 49.12
CA ILE A 178 -34.11 -64.54 49.18
C ILE A 178 -35.35 -64.90 48.37
N GLU A 179 -36.52 -64.73 48.98
CA GLU A 179 -37.83 -64.86 48.35
C GLU A 179 -38.59 -63.55 48.51
N ILE A 180 -39.18 -63.06 47.41
CA ILE A 180 -39.98 -61.83 47.39
C ILE A 180 -41.41 -62.19 46.97
N ARG A 181 -42.42 -61.78 47.76
CA ARG A 181 -43.85 -62.03 47.48
C ARG A 181 -44.68 -60.75 47.50
N ASP A 182 -45.85 -60.76 46.85
CA ASP A 182 -46.79 -59.62 46.80
C ASP A 182 -47.71 -59.49 48.04
N SER A 183 -47.51 -60.36 49.03
CA SER A 183 -48.04 -60.26 50.40
C SER A 183 -47.42 -61.38 51.27
N GLU A 184 -47.72 -61.43 52.57
CA GLU A 184 -47.13 -62.39 53.51
C GLU A 184 -47.43 -63.87 53.17
N TRP A 185 -48.41 -64.14 52.30
CA TRP A 185 -48.70 -65.47 51.74
C TRP A 185 -49.05 -65.39 50.25
N GLY A 186 -48.53 -64.37 49.58
CA GLY A 186 -48.89 -63.99 48.23
C GLY A 186 -48.21 -64.78 47.11
N THR A 187 -48.44 -64.31 45.88
CA THR A 187 -47.75 -64.79 44.68
C THR A 187 -46.27 -64.51 44.82
N ASN A 188 -45.44 -65.49 44.49
CA ASN A 188 -44.01 -65.30 44.43
C ASN A 188 -43.63 -64.41 43.24
N LEU A 189 -42.90 -63.33 43.53
CA LEU A 189 -42.43 -62.34 42.57
C LEU A 189 -40.99 -62.61 42.13
N GLY A 190 -40.20 -63.36 42.90
CA GLY A 190 -38.84 -63.73 42.50
C GLY A 190 -37.98 -64.34 43.61
N TYR A 191 -36.87 -64.94 43.18
CA TYR A 191 -35.86 -65.53 44.06
C TYR A 191 -34.46 -65.00 43.75
N ALA A 192 -33.60 -64.94 44.76
CA ALA A 192 -32.15 -64.75 44.59
C ALA A 192 -31.38 -65.49 45.68
N LYS A 193 -30.06 -65.62 45.50
CA LYS A 193 -29.14 -66.01 46.57
C LYS A 193 -28.24 -64.83 46.89
N THR A 194 -28.00 -64.58 48.16
CA THR A 194 -27.04 -63.54 48.57
C THR A 194 -25.61 -63.94 48.24
N SER A 195 -24.79 -62.95 47.89
CA SER A 195 -23.35 -63.12 47.69
C SER A 195 -22.63 -63.47 48.99
N SER A 196 -21.32 -63.75 48.92
CA SER A 196 -20.45 -63.91 50.10
C SER A 196 -20.39 -62.65 50.99
N THR A 197 -20.79 -61.50 50.46
CA THR A 197 -20.86 -60.22 51.20
C THR A 197 -22.30 -59.87 51.59
N GLY A 198 -23.27 -60.75 51.40
CA GLY A 198 -24.67 -60.53 51.78
C GLY A 198 -25.51 -59.71 50.80
N LYS A 199 -24.97 -59.28 49.65
CA LYS A 199 -25.74 -58.52 48.65
C LYS A 199 -26.59 -59.45 47.79
N TRP A 200 -27.77 -58.99 47.40
CA TRP A 200 -28.66 -59.72 46.51
C TRP A 200 -29.31 -58.81 45.47
N THR A 201 -29.66 -59.39 44.32
CA THR A 201 -30.40 -58.77 43.23
C THR A 201 -31.43 -59.77 42.71
N VAL A 202 -32.71 -59.40 42.71
CA VAL A 202 -33.82 -60.20 42.19
C VAL A 202 -34.37 -59.51 40.94
N ASN A 203 -34.38 -60.22 39.80
CA ASN A 203 -35.23 -59.83 38.67
C ASN A 203 -36.63 -60.39 38.95
N LEU A 204 -37.62 -59.51 39.03
CA LEU A 204 -39.00 -59.89 39.32
C LEU A 204 -39.65 -60.53 38.09
N LEU A 205 -40.51 -61.52 38.33
CA LEU A 205 -41.29 -62.21 37.30
C LEU A 205 -42.32 -61.29 36.62
N ALA A 206 -42.77 -60.25 37.32
CA ALA A 206 -43.60 -59.18 36.81
C ALA A 206 -43.25 -57.86 37.52
N PRO A 207 -43.38 -56.69 36.85
CA PRO A 207 -43.21 -55.41 37.51
C PRO A 207 -44.21 -55.21 38.66
N LEU A 208 -43.77 -54.50 39.70
CA LEU A 208 -44.59 -54.19 40.87
C LEU A 208 -45.82 -53.35 40.50
N ARG A 209 -46.92 -53.54 41.24
CA ARG A 209 -48.19 -52.80 41.07
C ARG A 209 -48.53 -52.00 42.32
N GLU A 210 -48.94 -50.76 42.13
CA GLU A 210 -49.36 -49.87 43.23
C GLU A 210 -50.55 -50.46 44.01
N GLY A 211 -50.67 -50.12 45.29
CA GLY A 211 -51.79 -50.54 46.15
C GLY A 211 -51.63 -51.95 46.75
N LYS A 212 -50.47 -52.57 46.53
CA LYS A 212 -50.02 -53.79 47.20
C LYS A 212 -48.81 -53.49 48.09
N TYR A 213 -48.31 -54.51 48.78
CA TYR A 213 -47.05 -54.48 49.51
C TYR A 213 -46.19 -55.66 49.10
N ILE A 214 -44.87 -55.57 49.25
CA ILE A 214 -43.99 -56.72 49.12
C ILE A 214 -43.57 -57.23 50.50
N THR A 215 -43.37 -58.54 50.60
CA THR A 215 -42.66 -59.16 51.72
C THR A 215 -41.37 -59.79 51.21
N VAL A 216 -40.31 -59.68 52.00
CA VAL A 216 -38.99 -60.23 51.65
C VAL A 216 -38.55 -61.15 52.77
N ARG A 217 -38.25 -62.40 52.41
CA ARG A 217 -37.82 -63.45 53.34
C ARG A 217 -36.43 -63.93 52.97
N ALA A 218 -35.54 -63.97 53.95
CA ALA A 218 -34.25 -64.65 53.86
C ALA A 218 -34.33 -66.02 54.54
N THR A 219 -33.71 -67.04 53.96
CA THR A 219 -33.61 -68.39 54.51
C THR A 219 -32.18 -68.91 54.42
N LEU A 220 -31.62 -69.41 55.53
CA LEU A 220 -30.30 -70.05 55.54
C LEU A 220 -30.28 -71.20 56.55
N GLY A 221 -30.02 -72.41 56.06
CA GLY A 221 -29.87 -73.60 56.92
C GLY A 221 -31.08 -73.86 57.82
N GLY A 222 -32.30 -73.64 57.31
CA GLY A 222 -33.56 -73.79 58.04
C GLY A 222 -34.01 -72.58 58.87
N SER A 223 -33.09 -71.65 59.21
CA SER A 223 -33.44 -70.38 59.85
C SER A 223 -34.04 -69.41 58.84
N THR A 224 -35.07 -68.67 59.23
CA THR A 224 -35.68 -67.65 58.37
C THR A 224 -35.88 -66.32 59.07
N ALA A 225 -35.70 -65.21 58.35
CA ALA A 225 -36.01 -63.85 58.80
C ALA A 225 -36.78 -63.12 57.71
N SER A 226 -37.85 -62.44 58.10
CA SER A 226 -38.69 -61.67 57.19
C SER A 226 -38.61 -60.18 57.53
N ARG A 227 -38.56 -59.34 56.49
CA ARG A 227 -38.78 -57.91 56.63
C ARG A 227 -40.27 -57.62 56.77
N ASP A 228 -40.59 -56.57 57.50
CA ASP A 228 -41.95 -56.04 57.59
C ASP A 228 -42.43 -55.64 56.18
N ALA A 229 -43.74 -55.77 55.93
CA ALA A 229 -44.34 -55.48 54.62
C ALA A 229 -43.99 -54.07 54.13
N ILE A 230 -43.50 -53.97 52.90
CA ILE A 230 -43.13 -52.68 52.28
C ILE A 230 -44.24 -52.28 51.30
N PRO A 231 -44.96 -51.17 51.50
CA PRO A 231 -45.95 -50.70 50.54
C PRO A 231 -45.29 -50.38 49.19
N ILE A 232 -45.98 -50.67 48.10
CA ILE A 232 -45.56 -50.29 46.75
C ILE A 232 -46.10 -48.90 46.47
N GLU A 233 -45.21 -47.92 46.39
CA GLU A 233 -45.58 -46.54 46.08
C GLU A 233 -45.99 -46.36 44.60
N ALA A 234 -46.66 -45.24 44.29
CA ALA A 234 -47.01 -44.87 42.94
C ALA A 234 -45.79 -44.77 42.00
N ALA A 235 -46.02 -44.98 40.71
CA ALA A 235 -45.05 -44.74 39.65
C ALA A 235 -44.52 -43.29 39.67
N ILE A 236 -43.24 -43.12 39.32
CA ILE A 236 -42.63 -41.80 39.15
C ILE A 236 -43.23 -41.07 37.94
N ASN A 237 -43.26 -39.74 37.98
CA ASN A 237 -43.54 -38.95 36.78
C ASN A 237 -42.41 -39.14 35.76
N PRO A 238 -42.71 -39.19 34.45
CA PRO A 238 -41.66 -39.21 33.45
C PRO A 238 -40.87 -37.90 33.47
N THR A 239 -39.60 -37.96 33.10
CA THR A 239 -38.71 -36.81 32.93
C THR A 239 -38.03 -36.88 31.57
N ILE A 240 -37.65 -35.73 31.03
CA ILE A 240 -36.74 -35.64 29.88
C ILE A 240 -35.35 -35.30 30.43
N THR A 241 -34.34 -36.07 30.05
CA THR A 241 -32.96 -35.94 30.54
C THR A 241 -31.95 -35.65 29.43
N SER A 242 -32.31 -35.81 28.15
CA SER A 242 -31.50 -35.35 27.02
C SER A 242 -31.46 -33.83 26.94
N ASP A 243 -30.30 -33.28 26.56
CA ASP A 243 -30.20 -31.87 26.18
C ASP A 243 -31.02 -31.61 24.91
N LEU A 244 -31.87 -30.58 24.98
CA LEU A 244 -32.79 -30.23 23.89
C LEU A 244 -32.29 -28.99 23.17
N GLU A 245 -31.82 -29.19 21.94
CA GLU A 245 -31.31 -28.14 21.08
C GLU A 245 -32.03 -28.18 19.72
N ASN A 246 -31.90 -27.08 18.96
CA ASN A 246 -32.44 -27.02 17.62
C ASN A 246 -31.80 -28.09 16.73
N GLY A 247 -32.63 -28.94 16.11
CA GLY A 247 -32.20 -30.05 15.27
C GLY A 247 -32.11 -31.40 15.99
N SER A 248 -32.31 -31.47 17.32
CA SER A 248 -32.34 -32.74 18.04
C SER A 248 -33.35 -33.72 17.42
N THR A 249 -32.90 -34.92 17.07
CA THR A 249 -33.74 -35.99 16.46
C THR A 249 -34.06 -37.13 17.42
N THR A 250 -33.54 -37.07 18.64
CA THR A 250 -33.75 -38.07 19.69
C THR A 250 -33.99 -37.36 21.01
N VAL A 251 -34.94 -37.87 21.78
CA VAL A 251 -35.25 -37.38 23.13
C VAL A 251 -35.23 -38.57 24.07
N SER A 252 -34.48 -38.45 25.17
CA SER A 252 -34.37 -39.50 26.17
C SER A 252 -34.75 -39.00 27.56
N GLY A 253 -35.08 -39.95 28.43
CA GLY A 253 -35.61 -39.64 29.74
C GLY A 253 -35.74 -40.84 30.64
N MET A 254 -36.34 -40.61 31.81
CA MET A 254 -36.67 -41.65 32.78
C MET A 254 -38.19 -41.71 32.99
N SER A 255 -38.72 -42.89 33.32
CA SER A 255 -40.11 -43.11 33.75
C SER A 255 -40.21 -44.44 34.51
N ALA A 256 -41.40 -44.89 34.88
CA ALA A 256 -41.56 -46.23 35.46
C ALA A 256 -41.13 -47.32 34.46
N GLY A 257 -40.45 -48.36 34.96
CA GLY A 257 -39.95 -49.45 34.12
C GLY A 257 -41.07 -50.14 33.34
N GLY A 258 -40.86 -50.34 32.03
CA GLY A 258 -41.85 -50.93 31.13
C GLY A 258 -43.01 -50.02 30.71
N ALA A 259 -43.04 -48.75 31.13
CA ALA A 259 -44.08 -47.82 30.71
C ALA A 259 -43.99 -47.50 29.20
N ASN A 260 -45.15 -47.33 28.56
CA ASN A 260 -45.23 -46.76 27.20
C ASN A 260 -45.16 -45.24 27.30
N VAL A 261 -44.12 -44.65 26.72
CA VAL A 261 -43.86 -43.20 26.74
C VAL A 261 -44.26 -42.61 25.40
N GLU A 262 -45.14 -41.61 25.45
CA GLU A 262 -45.48 -40.77 24.31
C GLU A 262 -44.89 -39.38 24.49
N LEU A 263 -44.23 -38.87 23.46
CA LEU A 263 -43.67 -37.53 23.47
C LEU A 263 -44.56 -36.59 22.67
N TRP A 264 -44.90 -35.45 23.27
CA TRP A 264 -45.81 -34.47 22.71
C TRP A 264 -45.13 -33.10 22.60
N ASN A 265 -45.35 -32.40 21.49
CA ASN A 265 -44.98 -31.00 21.27
C ASN A 265 -46.24 -30.19 20.98
N ASP A 266 -46.58 -29.22 21.83
CA ASP A 266 -47.78 -28.37 21.70
C ASP A 266 -49.08 -29.17 21.38
N ASN A 267 -49.31 -30.27 22.11
CA ASN A 267 -50.44 -31.20 21.92
C ASN A 267 -50.43 -32.03 20.64
N VAL A 268 -49.31 -32.07 19.90
CA VAL A 268 -49.10 -33.02 18.81
C VAL A 268 -48.15 -34.11 19.28
N LYS A 269 -48.55 -35.38 19.12
CA LYS A 269 -47.68 -36.52 19.41
C LYS A 269 -46.58 -36.61 18.34
N ILE A 270 -45.32 -36.55 18.77
CA ILE A 270 -44.14 -36.51 17.89
C ILE A 270 -43.26 -37.76 17.98
N GLY A 271 -43.45 -38.60 19.00
CA GLY A 271 -42.66 -39.82 19.18
C GLY A 271 -43.25 -40.76 20.21
N THR A 272 -42.75 -42.00 20.21
CA THR A 272 -43.07 -43.03 21.20
C THR A 272 -41.83 -43.83 21.55
N ALA A 273 -41.76 -44.30 22.80
CA ALA A 273 -40.76 -45.23 23.28
C ALA A 273 -41.36 -46.13 24.36
N THR A 274 -40.66 -47.21 24.70
CA THR A 274 -40.96 -48.01 25.89
C THR A 274 -39.78 -47.90 26.84
N ALA A 275 -40.06 -47.63 28.11
CA ALA A 275 -39.02 -47.59 29.13
C ALA A 275 -38.46 -49.00 29.38
N ASP A 276 -37.14 -49.10 29.46
CA ASP A 276 -36.47 -50.33 29.84
C ASP A 276 -36.81 -50.72 31.29
N LYS A 277 -36.26 -51.85 31.74
CA LYS A 277 -36.50 -52.37 33.10
C LYS A 277 -36.01 -51.43 34.23
N PHE A 278 -35.12 -50.49 33.90
CA PHE A 278 -34.57 -49.48 34.80
C PHE A 278 -35.28 -48.12 34.65
N GLY A 279 -36.23 -48.00 33.72
CA GLY A 279 -36.98 -46.77 33.48
C GLY A 279 -36.41 -45.88 32.38
N ASN A 280 -35.27 -46.22 31.76
CA ASN A 280 -34.69 -45.40 30.70
C ASN A 280 -35.49 -45.57 29.40
N TRP A 281 -35.77 -44.47 28.72
CA TRP A 281 -36.42 -44.50 27.41
C TRP A 281 -35.72 -43.54 26.44
N SER A 282 -35.82 -43.84 25.15
CA SER A 282 -35.33 -42.99 24.07
C SER A 282 -36.29 -43.07 22.88
N ALA A 283 -36.80 -41.92 22.44
CA ALA A 283 -37.71 -41.80 21.32
C ALA A 283 -37.02 -41.05 20.17
N THR A 284 -37.14 -41.59 18.96
CA THR A 284 -36.76 -40.87 17.73
C THR A 284 -37.90 -39.96 17.30
N VAL A 285 -37.56 -38.74 16.88
CA VAL A 285 -38.50 -37.69 16.46
C VAL A 285 -38.01 -37.04 15.17
N GLN A 286 -38.90 -36.31 14.49
CA GLN A 286 -38.45 -35.36 13.47
C GLN A 286 -37.59 -34.26 14.11
N PRO A 287 -36.65 -33.64 13.38
CA PRO A 287 -35.78 -32.61 13.92
C PRO A 287 -36.57 -31.53 14.65
N LEU A 288 -36.31 -31.40 15.95
CA LEU A 288 -36.97 -30.43 16.80
C LEU A 288 -36.53 -29.02 16.44
N LEU A 289 -37.41 -28.05 16.65
CA LEU A 289 -37.12 -26.66 16.36
C LEU A 289 -36.96 -25.90 17.68
N GLY A 290 -36.00 -24.98 17.73
CA GLY A 290 -35.79 -24.15 18.91
C GLY A 290 -37.08 -23.40 19.30
N GLY A 291 -37.45 -23.46 20.58
CA GLY A 291 -38.71 -22.94 21.11
C GLY A 291 -39.86 -23.94 21.18
N ASP A 292 -39.71 -25.16 20.65
CA ASP A 292 -40.68 -26.23 20.86
C ASP A 292 -40.81 -26.60 22.34
N LYS A 293 -42.01 -27.02 22.76
CA LYS A 293 -42.33 -27.34 24.16
C LYS A 293 -42.76 -28.79 24.29
N LEU A 294 -41.90 -29.59 24.90
CA LEU A 294 -42.04 -31.03 25.01
C LEU A 294 -42.67 -31.45 26.34
N VAL A 295 -43.56 -32.43 26.28
CA VAL A 295 -44.12 -33.14 27.42
C VAL A 295 -44.04 -34.63 27.15
N ALA A 296 -43.46 -35.40 28.08
CA ALA A 296 -43.49 -36.86 28.05
C ALA A 296 -44.68 -37.36 28.86
N LYS A 297 -45.48 -38.26 28.27
CA LYS A 297 -46.60 -38.94 28.91
C LYS A 297 -46.30 -40.42 29.00
N ALA A 298 -46.15 -40.95 30.21
CA ALA A 298 -45.86 -42.35 30.44
C ALA A 298 -47.11 -43.06 30.94
N THR A 299 -47.52 -44.12 30.24
CA THR A 299 -48.65 -44.96 30.62
C THR A 299 -48.17 -46.34 31.05
N LEU A 300 -48.54 -46.76 32.26
CA LEU A 300 -48.26 -48.07 32.81
C LEU A 300 -49.52 -48.59 33.52
N PHE A 301 -49.95 -49.82 33.22
CA PHE A 301 -51.16 -50.44 33.79
C PHE A 301 -52.40 -49.53 33.70
N ASP A 302 -52.64 -48.93 32.54
CA ASP A 302 -53.74 -48.00 32.25
C ASP A 302 -53.76 -46.71 33.09
N LYS A 303 -52.70 -46.44 33.85
CA LYS A 303 -52.48 -45.16 34.54
C LYS A 303 -51.46 -44.33 33.79
N MET A 304 -51.78 -43.06 33.58
CA MET A 304 -50.92 -42.12 32.86
C MET A 304 -50.36 -41.05 33.81
N LYS A 305 -49.07 -40.75 33.66
CA LYS A 305 -48.36 -39.66 34.32
C LYS A 305 -47.71 -38.76 33.27
N GLU A 306 -47.61 -37.48 33.55
CA GLU A 306 -47.02 -36.48 32.65
C GLU A 306 -45.79 -35.81 33.29
N SER A 307 -44.83 -35.45 32.46
CA SER A 307 -43.68 -34.64 32.86
C SER A 307 -44.07 -33.16 32.99
N THR A 308 -43.21 -32.36 33.60
CA THR A 308 -43.23 -30.91 33.35
C THR A 308 -42.90 -30.60 31.89
N SER A 309 -43.19 -29.40 31.42
CA SER A 309 -42.83 -28.97 30.07
C SER A 309 -41.34 -28.63 29.98
N TYR A 310 -40.67 -29.12 28.93
CA TYR A 310 -39.27 -28.82 28.60
C TYR A 310 -39.22 -28.02 27.31
N THR A 311 -38.43 -26.96 27.27
CA THR A 311 -38.32 -26.11 26.08
C THR A 311 -37.03 -26.41 25.33
N VAL A 312 -37.13 -26.59 24.02
CA VAL A 312 -35.97 -26.76 23.14
C VAL A 312 -35.23 -25.43 23.04
N SER A 313 -33.94 -25.44 23.35
CA SER A 313 -33.12 -24.23 23.33
C SER A 313 -32.86 -23.73 21.91
N LEU A 314 -32.58 -22.43 21.78
CA LEU A 314 -32.13 -21.80 20.53
C LEU A 314 -30.61 -21.62 20.58
N SER A 315 -29.92 -21.97 19.51
CA SER A 315 -28.49 -21.71 19.37
C SER A 315 -28.21 -20.20 19.34
N ARG A 316 -26.96 -19.82 19.66
CA ARG A 316 -26.51 -18.44 19.46
C ARG A 316 -26.39 -18.16 17.96
N LEU A 317 -26.63 -16.91 17.55
CA LEU A 317 -26.41 -16.49 16.16
C LEU A 317 -24.91 -16.60 15.80
N GLU A 318 -24.64 -17.03 14.58
CA GLU A 318 -23.29 -17.25 14.05
C GLU A 318 -23.00 -16.31 12.89
N GLN A 319 -21.71 -16.11 12.58
CA GLN A 319 -21.25 -15.32 11.42
C GLN A 319 -21.88 -13.91 11.34
N VAL A 320 -22.19 -13.32 12.50
CA VAL A 320 -22.78 -11.99 12.53
C VAL A 320 -21.72 -10.98 12.07
N SER A 321 -22.04 -10.23 11.02
CA SER A 321 -21.15 -9.24 10.42
C SER A 321 -20.74 -8.18 11.45
N SER A 322 -19.51 -7.68 11.36
CA SER A 322 -19.12 -6.47 12.08
C SER A 322 -20.04 -5.30 11.69
N VAL A 323 -20.15 -4.33 12.60
CA VAL A 323 -20.97 -3.12 12.40
C VAL A 323 -20.08 -1.91 12.64
N THR A 324 -20.14 -0.98 11.70
CA THR A 324 -19.44 0.31 11.74
C THR A 324 -20.42 1.46 11.83
N THR A 325 -19.93 2.69 11.99
CA THR A 325 -20.77 3.90 11.89
C THR A 325 -21.39 4.11 10.50
N ASN A 326 -20.89 3.43 9.46
CA ASN A 326 -21.46 3.48 8.10
C ASN A 326 -22.48 2.37 7.84
N SER A 327 -22.47 1.32 8.66
CA SER A 327 -23.35 0.16 8.50
C SER A 327 -24.82 0.53 8.65
N THR A 328 -25.64 0.05 7.72
CA THR A 328 -27.11 0.19 7.73
C THR A 328 -27.82 -1.15 7.82
N LYS A 329 -27.03 -2.23 7.92
CA LYS A 329 -27.53 -3.60 7.93
C LYS A 329 -26.66 -4.45 8.85
N VAL A 330 -27.27 -5.44 9.48
CA VAL A 330 -26.58 -6.52 10.21
C VAL A 330 -26.91 -7.82 9.52
N LYS A 331 -25.89 -8.56 9.11
CA LYS A 331 -26.05 -9.87 8.47
C LYS A 331 -25.53 -10.97 9.37
N GLY A 332 -25.98 -12.19 9.16
CA GLY A 332 -25.42 -13.35 9.82
C GLY A 332 -26.22 -14.61 9.57
N LYS A 333 -25.95 -15.63 10.36
CA LYS A 333 -26.64 -16.93 10.32
C LYS A 333 -27.39 -17.20 11.61
N GLY A 334 -28.53 -17.86 11.47
CA GLY A 334 -29.39 -18.24 12.58
C GLY A 334 -30.22 -19.47 12.29
N THR A 335 -31.16 -19.75 13.18
CA THR A 335 -32.11 -20.85 13.03
C THR A 335 -33.24 -20.43 12.10
N VAL A 336 -33.46 -21.18 11.02
CA VAL A 336 -34.49 -20.93 10.00
C VAL A 336 -35.86 -20.64 10.62
N GLY A 337 -36.51 -19.57 10.15
CA GLY A 337 -37.86 -19.18 10.56
C GLY A 337 -37.96 -18.52 11.95
N THR A 338 -36.84 -18.27 12.63
CA THR A 338 -36.82 -17.48 13.87
C THR A 338 -36.76 -15.99 13.58
N THR A 339 -37.24 -15.17 14.51
CA THR A 339 -37.19 -13.70 14.43
C THR A 339 -35.92 -13.20 15.09
N VAL A 340 -35.06 -12.53 14.33
CA VAL A 340 -33.88 -11.82 14.82
C VAL A 340 -34.27 -10.41 15.26
N SER A 341 -33.74 -9.98 16.41
CA SER A 341 -33.89 -8.65 16.97
C SER A 341 -32.51 -8.05 17.23
N VAL A 342 -32.27 -6.84 16.72
CA VAL A 342 -31.09 -6.03 17.01
C VAL A 342 -31.47 -4.92 17.97
N LYS A 343 -30.80 -4.84 19.13
CA LYS A 343 -31.07 -3.83 20.16
C LYS A 343 -29.84 -3.01 20.49
N GLU A 344 -30.03 -1.70 20.68
CA GLU A 344 -29.06 -0.80 21.30
C GLU A 344 -29.62 -0.38 22.67
N SER A 345 -28.88 -0.61 23.76
CA SER A 345 -29.32 -0.25 25.12
C SER A 345 -30.76 -0.69 25.45
N ASN A 346 -31.12 -1.92 25.09
CA ASN A 346 -32.45 -2.55 25.21
C ASN A 346 -33.57 -2.01 24.30
N LYS A 347 -33.31 -0.98 23.49
CA LYS A 347 -34.25 -0.48 22.48
C LYS A 347 -34.04 -1.25 21.17
N GLU A 348 -35.11 -1.81 20.62
CA GLU A 348 -35.07 -2.44 19.30
C GLU A 348 -34.86 -1.39 18.20
N ILE A 349 -33.84 -1.63 17.37
CA ILE A 349 -33.47 -0.76 16.24
C ILE A 349 -33.63 -1.46 14.89
N GLY A 350 -33.87 -2.77 14.90
CA GLY A 350 -34.16 -3.55 13.70
C GLY A 350 -34.64 -4.95 14.06
N THR A 351 -35.49 -5.51 13.22
CA THR A 351 -35.99 -6.88 13.31
C THR A 351 -36.15 -7.49 11.92
N GLY A 352 -36.13 -8.81 11.84
CA GLY A 352 -36.29 -9.58 10.62
C GLY A 352 -36.29 -11.06 10.91
N VAL A 353 -36.40 -11.88 9.87
CA VAL A 353 -36.55 -13.33 9.99
C VAL A 353 -35.35 -14.00 9.32
N VAL A 354 -34.89 -15.11 9.89
CA VAL A 354 -33.90 -15.99 9.25
C VAL A 354 -34.57 -16.76 8.11
N ASP A 355 -34.00 -16.66 6.92
CA ASP A 355 -34.54 -17.29 5.71
C ASP A 355 -34.34 -18.82 5.68
N GLU A 356 -34.79 -19.46 4.60
CA GLU A 356 -34.70 -20.92 4.40
C GLU A 356 -33.25 -21.44 4.27
N ASN A 357 -32.30 -20.57 3.92
CA ASN A 357 -30.86 -20.90 3.84
C ASN A 357 -30.15 -20.73 5.20
N GLY A 358 -30.86 -20.23 6.21
CA GLY A 358 -30.30 -19.93 7.53
C GLY A 358 -29.62 -18.56 7.60
N ASP A 359 -29.77 -17.71 6.59
CA ASP A 359 -29.18 -16.37 6.56
C ASP A 359 -30.20 -15.31 7.02
N PHE A 360 -29.71 -14.22 7.60
CA PHE A 360 -30.52 -13.06 7.93
C PHE A 360 -29.83 -11.76 7.49
N GLU A 361 -30.63 -10.76 7.14
CA GLU A 361 -30.18 -9.40 6.84
C GLU A 361 -31.18 -8.41 7.45
N ILE A 362 -30.77 -7.75 8.54
CA ILE A 362 -31.61 -6.82 9.29
C ILE A 362 -31.21 -5.40 8.96
N THR A 363 -32.15 -4.58 8.49
CA THR A 363 -31.89 -3.14 8.30
C THR A 363 -31.90 -2.43 9.65
N ILE A 364 -30.88 -1.62 9.91
CA ILE A 364 -30.72 -0.81 11.13
C ILE A 364 -30.37 0.64 10.75
N PRO A 365 -30.75 1.64 11.57
CA PRO A 365 -30.21 2.99 11.43
C PRO A 365 -28.70 3.00 11.74
N LYS A 366 -27.95 3.93 11.13
CA LYS A 366 -26.53 4.15 11.47
C LYS A 366 -26.37 4.37 12.98
N GLN A 367 -25.35 3.75 13.56
CA GLN A 367 -25.09 3.77 15.00
C GLN A 367 -23.85 4.61 15.31
N THR A 368 -23.73 5.09 16.55
CA THR A 368 -22.55 5.82 17.01
C THR A 368 -21.38 4.88 17.32
N GLU A 369 -20.14 5.35 17.15
CA GLU A 369 -18.95 4.59 17.49
C GLU A 369 -18.94 4.22 18.99
N GLY A 370 -18.61 2.97 19.30
CA GLY A 370 -18.58 2.44 20.67
C GLY A 370 -19.93 1.95 21.20
N SER A 371 -21.03 2.15 20.47
CA SER A 371 -22.35 1.59 20.82
C SER A 371 -22.28 0.06 20.91
N LYS A 372 -22.99 -0.53 21.89
CA LYS A 372 -23.10 -1.99 22.04
C LYS A 372 -24.45 -2.47 21.51
N LEU A 373 -24.39 -3.33 20.51
CA LEU A 373 -25.55 -3.95 19.89
C LEU A 373 -25.71 -5.37 20.42
N SER A 374 -26.90 -5.66 20.95
CA SER A 374 -27.31 -6.97 21.43
C SER A 374 -28.24 -7.60 20.41
N ILE A 375 -27.82 -8.72 19.83
CA ILE A 375 -28.52 -9.37 18.71
C ILE A 375 -28.97 -10.76 19.15
N THR A 376 -30.27 -10.99 19.15
CA THR A 376 -30.87 -12.27 19.58
C THR A 376 -31.80 -12.81 18.51
N GLN A 377 -32.05 -14.12 18.54
CA GLN A 377 -33.14 -14.75 17.79
C GLN A 377 -34.18 -15.31 18.74
N SER A 378 -35.44 -15.32 18.31
CA SER A 378 -36.55 -15.78 19.13
C SER A 378 -37.60 -16.56 18.34
N ARG A 379 -38.25 -17.50 19.04
CA ARG A 379 -39.38 -18.28 18.53
C ARG A 379 -40.21 -18.83 19.69
N LYS A 380 -41.55 -18.76 19.57
CA LYS A 380 -42.53 -19.24 20.58
C LYS A 380 -42.24 -18.75 22.02
N GLY A 381 -41.69 -17.54 22.16
CA GLY A 381 -41.34 -16.94 23.46
C GLY A 381 -39.97 -17.36 24.03
N THR A 382 -39.26 -18.27 23.36
CA THR A 382 -37.87 -18.64 23.68
C THR A 382 -36.92 -17.70 22.95
N THR A 383 -35.89 -17.21 23.64
CA THR A 383 -34.87 -16.32 23.09
C THR A 383 -33.49 -16.95 23.23
N SER A 384 -32.63 -16.81 22.23
CA SER A 384 -31.25 -17.26 22.29
C SER A 384 -30.42 -16.43 23.27
N VAL A 385 -29.22 -16.92 23.57
CA VAL A 385 -28.16 -16.06 24.12
C VAL A 385 -27.85 -14.94 23.12
N ALA A 386 -27.58 -13.74 23.62
CA ALA A 386 -27.25 -12.58 22.78
C ALA A 386 -25.85 -12.69 22.17
N THR A 387 -25.75 -12.25 20.91
CA THR A 387 -24.48 -11.91 20.27
C THR A 387 -24.27 -10.42 20.41
N GLU A 388 -23.21 -10.03 21.13
CA GLU A 388 -22.86 -8.64 21.38
C GLU A 388 -21.83 -8.14 20.36
N ILE A 389 -22.10 -6.99 19.75
CA ILE A 389 -21.20 -6.32 18.80
C ILE A 389 -20.96 -4.89 19.29
N THR A 390 -19.70 -4.48 19.33
CA THR A 390 -19.34 -3.07 19.53
C THR A 390 -19.20 -2.40 18.17
N VAL A 391 -19.91 -1.29 17.96
CA VAL A 391 -19.86 -0.52 16.72
C VAL A 391 -18.48 0.14 16.58
N ALA A 392 -17.77 -0.18 15.50
CA ALA A 392 -16.46 0.41 15.21
C ALA A 392 -16.61 1.71 14.40
N LYS A 393 -15.54 2.52 14.33
CA LYS A 393 -15.48 3.64 13.39
C LYS A 393 -15.55 3.11 11.95
N GLY A 394 -16.43 3.68 11.14
CA GLY A 394 -16.48 3.41 9.70
C GLY A 394 -15.41 4.18 8.92
N LEU A 395 -15.24 3.79 7.65
CA LEU A 395 -14.37 4.46 6.69
C LEU A 395 -14.85 5.90 6.43
N ASP A 396 -13.91 6.83 6.48
CA ASP A 396 -14.16 8.21 6.04
C ASP A 396 -14.41 8.23 4.52
N LYS A 397 -14.99 9.32 3.99
CA LYS A 397 -15.08 9.48 2.53
C LYS A 397 -13.69 9.60 1.92
N VAL A 398 -13.53 9.13 0.69
CA VAL A 398 -12.36 9.47 -0.11
C VAL A 398 -12.25 10.99 -0.26
N SER A 399 -11.03 11.51 -0.34
CA SER A 399 -10.78 12.96 -0.36
C SER A 399 -9.66 13.31 -1.36
N GLU A 400 -9.45 14.61 -1.58
CA GLU A 400 -8.39 15.11 -2.49
C GLU A 400 -8.45 14.49 -3.90
N ILE A 401 -9.66 14.23 -4.39
CA ILE A 401 -9.86 13.63 -5.71
C ILE A 401 -9.39 14.63 -6.78
N SER A 402 -8.50 14.20 -7.67
CA SER A 402 -8.04 15.00 -8.80
C SER A 402 -9.21 15.35 -9.74
N ASP A 403 -9.17 16.53 -10.35
CA ASP A 403 -10.10 16.87 -11.42
C ASP A 403 -9.97 15.86 -12.58
N VAL A 404 -11.12 15.42 -13.11
CA VAL A 404 -11.19 14.50 -14.24
C VAL A 404 -11.73 15.25 -15.45
N THR A 405 -11.04 15.14 -16.58
CA THR A 405 -11.44 15.73 -17.85
C THR A 405 -11.70 14.67 -18.91
N THR A 406 -12.21 15.06 -20.08
CA THR A 406 -12.38 14.14 -21.22
C THR A 406 -11.10 13.46 -21.70
N GLU A 407 -9.93 13.95 -21.30
CA GLU A 407 -8.64 13.34 -21.65
C GLU A 407 -8.01 12.53 -20.51
N SER A 408 -8.57 12.60 -19.30
CA SER A 408 -8.05 11.86 -18.16
C SER A 408 -8.21 10.35 -18.37
N THR A 409 -7.11 9.62 -18.17
CA THR A 409 -7.07 8.14 -18.21
C THR A 409 -6.90 7.53 -16.82
N SER A 410 -6.87 8.37 -15.80
CA SER A 410 -6.82 7.98 -14.40
C SER A 410 -7.37 9.12 -13.55
N LEU A 411 -7.67 8.80 -12.30
CA LEU A 411 -7.91 9.78 -11.25
C LEU A 411 -7.14 9.37 -10.00
N THR A 412 -6.68 10.35 -9.25
CA THR A 412 -5.92 10.16 -8.02
C THR A 412 -6.71 10.71 -6.84
N GLY A 413 -6.37 10.28 -5.63
CA GLY A 413 -6.93 10.83 -4.41
C GLY A 413 -6.36 10.19 -3.16
N LYS A 414 -6.99 10.51 -2.03
CA LYS A 414 -6.68 9.91 -0.73
C LYS A 414 -7.83 9.07 -0.19
N GLY A 415 -7.46 8.00 0.49
CA GLY A 415 -8.36 7.06 1.14
C GLY A 415 -7.73 6.45 2.38
N SER A 416 -8.45 5.53 3.01
CA SER A 416 -7.97 4.77 4.15
C SER A 416 -6.94 3.73 3.68
N PRO A 417 -5.76 3.62 4.34
CA PRO A 417 -4.72 2.68 3.94
C PRO A 417 -5.22 1.24 3.74
N GLU A 418 -4.81 0.62 2.63
CA GLU A 418 -5.15 -0.75 2.21
C GLU A 418 -6.65 -0.96 1.87
N ALA A 419 -7.47 0.09 1.85
CA ALA A 419 -8.82 0.00 1.33
C ALA A 419 -8.81 -0.18 -0.20
N THR A 420 -9.90 -0.70 -0.76
CA THR A 420 -10.12 -0.79 -2.20
C THR A 420 -11.02 0.35 -2.65
N ILE A 421 -10.59 1.14 -3.62
CA ILE A 421 -11.39 2.15 -4.31
C ILE A 421 -12.22 1.48 -5.42
N SER A 422 -13.47 1.88 -5.57
CA SER A 422 -14.33 1.55 -6.71
C SER A 422 -14.83 2.85 -7.35
N VAL A 423 -14.68 2.97 -8.67
CA VAL A 423 -15.17 4.10 -9.47
C VAL A 423 -16.24 3.59 -10.42
N LYS A 424 -17.44 4.18 -10.34
CA LYS A 424 -18.62 3.75 -11.11
C LYS A 424 -19.20 4.86 -11.96
N VAL A 425 -19.79 4.47 -13.09
CA VAL A 425 -20.63 5.32 -13.95
C VAL A 425 -22.00 4.64 -14.07
N LYS A 426 -23.06 5.36 -13.69
CA LYS A 426 -24.45 4.81 -13.70
C LYS A 426 -24.56 3.44 -13.00
N GLY A 427 -23.80 3.26 -11.91
CA GLY A 427 -23.76 2.03 -11.12
C GLY A 427 -22.84 0.92 -11.64
N VAL A 428 -22.25 1.06 -12.83
CA VAL A 428 -21.30 0.07 -13.41
C VAL A 428 -19.87 0.47 -13.05
N GLU A 429 -19.08 -0.48 -12.52
CA GLU A 429 -17.68 -0.24 -12.20
C GLU A 429 -16.84 -0.07 -13.47
N ILE A 430 -16.09 1.03 -13.53
CA ILE A 430 -15.20 1.40 -14.65
C ILE A 430 -13.72 1.38 -14.24
N GLY A 431 -13.43 1.27 -12.95
CA GLY A 431 -12.07 1.22 -12.42
C GLY A 431 -12.03 0.88 -10.94
N THR A 432 -10.94 0.24 -10.52
CA THR A 432 -10.65 -0.08 -9.13
C THR A 432 -9.16 0.07 -8.86
N ALA A 433 -8.79 0.38 -7.61
CA ALA A 433 -7.40 0.38 -7.15
C ALA A 433 -7.31 0.16 -5.64
N GLN A 434 -6.16 -0.30 -5.18
CA GLN A 434 -5.82 -0.35 -3.75
C GLN A 434 -5.24 0.99 -3.29
N VAL A 435 -5.65 1.43 -2.09
CA VAL A 435 -5.05 2.58 -1.40
C VAL A 435 -3.72 2.15 -0.79
N THR A 436 -2.66 2.90 -1.05
CA THR A 436 -1.32 2.65 -0.51
C THR A 436 -1.28 2.81 1.01
N SER A 437 -0.21 2.31 1.63
CA SER A 437 0.02 2.51 3.08
C SER A 437 0.16 3.98 3.49
N ALA A 438 0.51 4.87 2.54
CA ALA A 438 0.55 6.32 2.74
C ALA A 438 -0.83 7.00 2.62
N GLY A 439 -1.88 6.24 2.27
CA GLY A 439 -3.24 6.76 2.10
C GLY A 439 -3.53 7.34 0.71
N GLU A 440 -2.64 7.18 -0.26
CA GLU A 440 -2.84 7.66 -1.64
C GLU A 440 -3.32 6.54 -2.56
N PHE A 441 -4.10 6.88 -3.59
CA PHE A 441 -4.50 5.94 -4.63
C PHE A 441 -4.45 6.55 -6.02
N THR A 442 -4.36 5.69 -7.04
CA THR A 442 -4.54 6.05 -8.45
C THR A 442 -5.39 4.97 -9.11
N VAL A 443 -6.57 5.35 -9.59
CA VAL A 443 -7.46 4.45 -10.34
C VAL A 443 -7.31 4.75 -11.82
N ASN A 444 -6.94 3.75 -12.61
CA ASN A 444 -6.96 3.85 -14.06
C ASN A 444 -8.40 3.72 -14.57
N ILE A 445 -8.81 4.64 -15.45
CA ILE A 445 -10.14 4.67 -16.06
C ILE A 445 -10.02 4.93 -17.56
N ALA A 446 -10.97 4.45 -18.35
CA ALA A 446 -11.08 4.91 -19.74
C ALA A 446 -11.51 6.38 -19.78
N LYS A 447 -11.16 7.10 -20.86
CA LYS A 447 -11.65 8.47 -21.10
C LYS A 447 -13.17 8.50 -21.06
N GLN A 448 -13.72 9.50 -20.41
CA GLN A 448 -15.16 9.67 -20.20
C GLN A 448 -15.66 10.90 -20.97
N GLU A 449 -16.95 10.90 -21.32
CA GLU A 449 -17.58 12.06 -21.96
C GLU A 449 -17.77 13.20 -20.96
N GLU A 450 -17.72 14.44 -21.45
CA GLU A 450 -17.98 15.63 -20.63
C GLU A 450 -19.38 15.56 -20.00
N GLY A 451 -19.48 15.92 -18.72
CA GLY A 451 -20.73 15.86 -17.96
C GLY A 451 -21.04 14.48 -17.35
N THR A 452 -20.22 13.46 -17.61
CA THR A 452 -20.37 12.16 -16.95
C THR A 452 -20.12 12.29 -15.45
N GLU A 453 -21.05 11.82 -14.62
CA GLU A 453 -20.86 11.74 -13.16
C GLU A 453 -20.13 10.43 -12.81
N LEU A 454 -19.01 10.56 -12.09
CA LEU A 454 -18.26 9.43 -11.52
C LEU A 454 -18.61 9.33 -10.04
N SER A 455 -19.02 8.14 -9.60
CA SER A 455 -19.27 7.82 -8.19
C SER A 455 -18.09 7.02 -7.64
N ILE A 456 -17.45 7.52 -6.60
CA ILE A 456 -16.28 6.91 -5.97
C ILE A 456 -16.60 6.49 -4.54
N THR A 457 -16.33 5.23 -4.22
CA THR A 457 -16.38 4.69 -2.85
C THR A 457 -15.08 3.98 -2.51
N GLN A 458 -14.83 3.77 -1.22
CA GLN A 458 -13.80 2.87 -0.73
C GLN A 458 -14.38 1.79 0.17
N SER A 459 -13.80 0.59 0.14
CA SER A 459 -14.22 -0.54 0.96
C SER A 459 -13.04 -1.25 1.63
N LYS A 460 -13.21 -1.64 2.90
CA LYS A 460 -12.23 -2.42 3.68
C LYS A 460 -12.97 -3.21 4.76
N ASP A 461 -12.60 -4.47 4.96
CA ASP A 461 -13.13 -5.33 6.03
C ASP A 461 -14.67 -5.39 6.12
N GLY A 462 -15.33 -5.35 4.96
CA GLY A 462 -16.80 -5.39 4.87
C GLY A 462 -17.50 -4.06 5.12
N ASP A 463 -16.76 -2.98 5.42
CA ASP A 463 -17.27 -1.62 5.49
C ASP A 463 -17.10 -0.89 4.15
N GLU A 464 -18.05 0.00 3.82
CA GLU A 464 -18.01 0.85 2.63
C GLU A 464 -18.21 2.31 3.05
N SER A 465 -17.40 3.22 2.51
CA SER A 465 -17.53 4.65 2.76
C SER A 465 -18.78 5.22 2.11
N GLU A 466 -19.19 6.41 2.53
CA GLU A 466 -20.13 7.19 1.73
C GLU A 466 -19.53 7.55 0.35
N THR A 467 -20.41 7.68 -0.64
CA THR A 467 -20.04 8.01 -2.02
C THR A 467 -19.61 9.47 -2.16
N VAL A 468 -18.57 9.69 -2.96
CA VAL A 468 -18.17 11.00 -3.47
C VAL A 468 -18.45 11.03 -4.96
N ASN A 469 -19.18 12.04 -5.44
CA ASN A 469 -19.45 12.23 -6.86
C ASN A 469 -18.61 13.38 -7.41
N ILE A 470 -18.03 13.18 -8.59
CA ILE A 470 -17.38 14.24 -9.39
C ILE A 470 -17.93 14.22 -10.81
N ILE A 471 -17.88 15.35 -11.50
CA ILE A 471 -18.35 15.48 -12.88
C ILE A 471 -17.14 15.64 -13.80
N VAL A 472 -17.09 14.87 -14.88
CA VAL A 472 -16.03 14.95 -15.89
C VAL A 472 -16.12 16.29 -16.62
N GLY A 473 -15.06 17.09 -16.53
CA GLY A 473 -14.94 18.37 -17.23
C GLY A 473 -14.41 18.25 -18.67
N SER A 474 -14.52 19.33 -19.43
CA SER A 474 -13.79 19.54 -20.68
C SER A 474 -12.34 19.95 -20.44
N VAL A 475 -11.42 19.50 -21.29
CA VAL A 475 -10.06 20.10 -21.35
C VAL A 475 -10.15 21.51 -21.90
N GLN A 476 -9.59 22.47 -21.17
CA GLN A 476 -9.49 23.86 -21.63
C GLN A 476 -8.58 23.95 -22.88
N LEU A 477 -9.03 24.64 -23.92
CA LEU A 477 -8.22 24.88 -25.12
C LEU A 477 -7.05 25.83 -24.80
N LYS A 478 -5.85 25.49 -25.29
CA LYS A 478 -4.68 26.37 -25.24
C LYS A 478 -4.90 27.66 -26.05
N ALA A 479 -4.12 28.70 -25.76
CA ALA A 479 -4.20 29.94 -26.51
C ALA A 479 -3.77 29.74 -28.00
N PRO A 480 -4.45 30.38 -28.97
CA PRO A 480 -3.98 30.41 -30.36
C PRO A 480 -2.59 31.04 -30.49
N THR A 481 -1.77 30.56 -31.43
CA THR A 481 -0.50 31.23 -31.74
C THR A 481 -0.73 32.33 -32.76
N ILE A 482 -0.44 33.58 -32.42
CA ILE A 482 -0.68 34.75 -33.28
C ILE A 482 0.62 35.29 -33.86
N SER A 483 0.61 35.74 -35.12
CA SER A 483 1.74 36.43 -35.75
C SER A 483 1.91 37.84 -35.22
N THR A 484 3.13 38.39 -35.24
CA THR A 484 3.38 39.82 -35.00
C THR A 484 2.54 40.67 -35.94
N HIS A 485 1.83 41.67 -35.40
CA HIS A 485 1.05 42.61 -36.19
C HIS A 485 1.74 43.98 -36.23
N TYR A 486 1.87 44.51 -37.44
CA TYR A 486 2.46 45.82 -37.69
C TYR A 486 1.42 46.79 -38.24
N VAL A 487 1.54 48.08 -37.93
CA VAL A 487 0.69 49.12 -38.53
C VAL A 487 0.74 49.02 -40.06
N GLY A 488 -0.43 48.99 -40.71
CA GLY A 488 -0.55 48.85 -42.16
C GLY A 488 -0.49 47.41 -42.69
N ALA A 489 -0.31 46.40 -41.83
CA ALA A 489 -0.40 45.01 -42.22
C ALA A 489 -1.82 44.66 -42.73
N THR A 490 -1.90 43.90 -43.83
CA THR A 490 -3.21 43.59 -44.43
C THR A 490 -3.94 42.46 -43.68
N TYR A 491 -3.18 41.45 -43.25
CA TYR A 491 -3.69 40.26 -42.58
C TYR A 491 -2.89 39.95 -41.33
N LEU A 492 -3.55 39.34 -40.35
CA LEU A 492 -2.95 38.73 -39.18
C LEU A 492 -3.12 37.21 -39.27
N THR A 493 -2.02 36.47 -39.10
CA THR A 493 -2.04 35.01 -39.21
C THR A 493 -2.13 34.39 -37.82
N VAL A 494 -3.06 33.45 -37.64
CA VAL A 494 -3.32 32.79 -36.35
C VAL A 494 -3.35 31.29 -36.53
N LYS A 495 -2.55 30.56 -35.76
CA LYS A 495 -2.61 29.11 -35.70
C LYS A 495 -3.53 28.68 -34.56
N ALA A 496 -4.61 28.01 -34.90
CA ALA A 496 -5.56 27.46 -33.95
C ALA A 496 -4.94 26.29 -33.16
N PRO A 497 -5.24 26.16 -31.86
CA PRO A 497 -4.87 24.97 -31.09
C PRO A 497 -5.68 23.75 -31.56
N GLU A 498 -5.20 22.55 -31.27
CA GLU A 498 -5.97 21.33 -31.54
C GLU A 498 -7.36 21.37 -30.88
N ARG A 499 -8.35 20.73 -31.51
CA ARG A 499 -9.76 20.69 -31.08
C ARG A 499 -10.54 22.01 -31.16
N ALA A 500 -9.90 23.14 -31.47
CA ALA A 500 -10.61 24.37 -31.77
C ALA A 500 -11.57 24.16 -32.96
N LYS A 501 -12.79 24.67 -32.81
CA LYS A 501 -13.79 24.76 -33.89
C LYS A 501 -13.94 26.18 -34.40
N LYS A 502 -13.65 27.18 -33.57
CA LYS A 502 -13.65 28.59 -33.97
C LYS A 502 -12.46 29.32 -33.36
N VAL A 503 -12.00 30.36 -34.04
CA VAL A 503 -11.08 31.36 -33.49
C VAL A 503 -11.71 32.73 -33.66
N MET A 504 -11.70 33.53 -32.60
CA MET A 504 -12.35 34.84 -32.53
C MET A 504 -11.31 35.93 -32.28
N LEU A 505 -11.29 36.95 -33.11
CA LEU A 505 -10.57 38.21 -32.88
C LEU A 505 -11.43 39.09 -31.97
N ARG A 506 -10.86 39.52 -30.85
CA ARG A 506 -11.45 40.48 -29.91
C ARG A 506 -10.61 41.75 -29.83
N ILE A 507 -11.30 42.89 -29.71
CA ILE A 507 -10.70 44.20 -29.42
C ILE A 507 -11.55 44.80 -28.29
N ASP A 508 -10.90 45.25 -27.22
CA ASP A 508 -11.56 45.74 -25.99
C ASP A 508 -12.63 44.76 -25.44
N GLY A 509 -12.33 43.46 -25.47
CA GLY A 509 -13.22 42.39 -25.03
C GLY A 509 -14.40 42.07 -25.96
N LYS A 510 -14.61 42.83 -27.04
CA LYS A 510 -15.69 42.59 -28.01
C LYS A 510 -15.22 41.74 -29.17
N ILE A 511 -16.01 40.74 -29.57
CA ILE A 511 -15.74 39.93 -30.76
C ILE A 511 -15.93 40.80 -32.01
N ILE A 512 -14.86 40.93 -32.80
CA ILE A 512 -14.84 41.69 -34.05
C ILE A 512 -14.98 40.75 -35.25
N ARG A 513 -14.30 39.60 -35.21
CA ARG A 513 -14.37 38.58 -36.28
C ARG A 513 -14.30 37.18 -35.71
N THR A 514 -14.91 36.23 -36.41
CA THR A 514 -14.88 34.80 -36.09
C THR A 514 -14.57 34.02 -37.35
N MET A 515 -13.73 33.00 -37.24
CA MET A 515 -13.45 32.06 -38.32
C MET A 515 -13.58 30.62 -37.81
N ASP A 516 -14.16 29.76 -38.64
CA ASP A 516 -14.25 28.33 -38.35
C ASP A 516 -12.92 27.62 -38.64
N VAL A 517 -12.59 26.66 -37.79
CA VAL A 517 -11.38 25.82 -37.86
C VAL A 517 -11.79 24.42 -38.34
N THR A 518 -11.15 23.97 -39.40
CA THR A 518 -11.28 22.63 -39.98
C THR A 518 -9.93 21.92 -39.96
N ALA A 519 -9.92 20.61 -40.19
CA ALA A 519 -8.69 19.81 -40.21
C ALA A 519 -7.68 20.26 -41.29
N LEU A 520 -8.12 20.95 -42.34
CA LEU A 520 -7.28 21.40 -43.45
C LEU A 520 -6.75 22.83 -43.30
N ASN A 521 -7.24 23.62 -42.33
CA ASN A 521 -6.93 25.05 -42.21
C ASN A 521 -6.61 25.48 -40.76
N GLN A 522 -5.71 24.77 -40.08
CA GLN A 522 -5.27 25.14 -38.72
C GLN A 522 -4.57 26.51 -38.65
N THR A 523 -4.09 27.05 -39.77
CA THR A 523 -3.55 28.41 -39.87
C THR A 523 -4.56 29.30 -40.60
N LEU A 524 -5.09 30.29 -39.89
CA LEU A 524 -6.13 31.22 -40.33
C LEU A 524 -5.52 32.59 -40.66
N ARG A 525 -6.11 33.32 -41.61
CA ARG A 525 -5.72 34.69 -41.98
C ARG A 525 -6.88 35.64 -41.76
N PHE A 526 -6.78 36.47 -40.73
CA PHE A 526 -7.76 37.50 -40.44
C PHE A 526 -7.41 38.77 -41.20
N TYR A 527 -8.32 39.27 -42.04
CA TYR A 527 -8.17 40.59 -42.65
C TYR A 527 -8.35 41.66 -41.57
N VAL A 528 -7.38 42.56 -41.42
CA VAL A 528 -7.32 43.53 -40.31
C VAL A 528 -7.10 44.97 -40.76
N ASN A 529 -6.83 45.20 -42.05
CA ASN A 529 -6.50 46.53 -42.58
C ASN A 529 -7.64 47.56 -42.50
N ASP A 530 -8.88 47.10 -42.41
CA ASP A 530 -10.06 47.95 -42.25
C ASP A 530 -10.37 48.30 -40.79
N LEU A 531 -9.68 47.68 -39.82
CA LEU A 531 -9.92 47.87 -38.39
C LEU A 531 -9.10 49.06 -37.87
N PRO A 532 -9.74 50.20 -37.49
CA PRO A 532 -9.01 51.40 -37.07
C PRO A 532 -8.16 51.18 -35.81
N ALA A 533 -8.66 50.39 -34.86
CA ALA A 533 -7.94 50.06 -33.62
C ALA A 533 -6.60 49.36 -33.87
N LEU A 534 -6.45 48.64 -34.98
CA LEU A 534 -5.21 47.95 -35.35
C LEU A 534 -4.25 48.81 -36.20
N LYS A 535 -4.55 50.10 -36.35
CA LYS A 535 -3.69 51.11 -36.98
C LYS A 535 -2.97 52.00 -35.98
N THR A 536 -3.26 51.86 -34.68
CA THR A 536 -2.65 52.66 -33.62
C THR A 536 -1.54 51.86 -32.94
N PRO A 537 -0.26 52.30 -32.99
CA PRO A 537 0.83 51.68 -32.24
C PRO A 537 0.49 51.51 -30.76
N GLY A 538 0.80 50.35 -30.18
CA GLY A 538 0.56 50.02 -28.78
C GLY A 538 -0.86 49.54 -28.45
N ALA A 539 -1.83 49.66 -29.37
CA ALA A 539 -3.16 49.09 -29.16
C ALA A 539 -3.07 47.56 -29.02
N THR A 540 -3.92 46.99 -28.17
CA THR A 540 -3.99 45.55 -27.92
C THR A 540 -5.12 44.89 -28.70
N PHE A 541 -4.95 43.61 -28.98
CA PHE A 541 -5.99 42.75 -29.52
C PHE A 541 -5.82 41.34 -28.97
N GLU A 542 -6.90 40.58 -29.02
CA GLU A 542 -6.98 39.28 -28.40
C GLU A 542 -7.50 38.26 -29.40
N PHE A 543 -6.98 37.03 -29.33
CA PHE A 543 -7.53 35.88 -29.99
C PHE A 543 -7.90 34.82 -28.98
N VAL A 544 -9.07 34.24 -29.13
CA VAL A 544 -9.52 33.12 -28.31
C VAL A 544 -10.04 32.01 -29.22
N ALA A 545 -9.68 30.77 -28.91
CA ALA A 545 -10.24 29.60 -29.55
C ALA A 545 -11.48 29.12 -28.80
N GLN A 546 -12.42 28.53 -29.52
CA GLN A 546 -13.63 27.94 -28.95
C GLN A 546 -13.78 26.50 -29.43
N ASP A 547 -14.17 25.60 -28.54
CA ASP A 547 -14.38 24.18 -28.84
C ASP A 547 -15.75 23.90 -29.49
N SER A 548 -16.10 22.63 -29.65
CA SER A 548 -17.39 22.19 -30.22
C SER A 548 -18.59 22.51 -29.34
N ASN A 549 -18.37 22.73 -28.05
CA ASN A 549 -19.42 22.96 -27.04
C ASN A 549 -19.63 24.45 -26.78
N GLY A 550 -18.89 25.32 -27.49
CA GLY A 550 -19.00 26.77 -27.35
C GLY A 550 -18.19 27.33 -26.19
N LYS A 551 -17.26 26.56 -25.61
CA LYS A 551 -16.43 27.02 -24.49
C LYS A 551 -15.14 27.66 -24.99
N ASP A 552 -14.85 28.84 -24.46
CA ASP A 552 -13.64 29.61 -24.79
C ASP A 552 -12.41 29.02 -24.11
N GLY A 553 -11.30 29.00 -24.83
CA GLY A 553 -9.97 28.63 -24.35
C GLY A 553 -9.21 29.79 -23.69
N GLU A 554 -7.92 29.59 -23.50
CA GLU A 554 -7.00 30.65 -23.11
C GLU A 554 -6.92 31.75 -24.19
N VAL A 555 -6.63 32.98 -23.75
CA VAL A 555 -6.55 34.16 -24.61
C VAL A 555 -5.11 34.40 -25.05
N ALA A 556 -4.91 34.61 -26.35
CA ALA A 556 -3.66 35.11 -26.92
C ALA A 556 -3.76 36.62 -27.13
N THR A 557 -2.94 37.39 -26.44
CA THR A 557 -2.91 38.85 -26.58
C THR A 557 -1.75 39.29 -27.46
N GLY A 558 -2.02 40.18 -28.42
CA GLY A 558 -1.02 40.85 -29.23
C GLY A 558 -1.09 42.37 -29.07
N THR A 559 0.01 43.03 -29.41
CA THR A 559 0.11 44.49 -29.49
C THR A 559 0.48 44.91 -30.90
N VAL A 560 -0.13 46.01 -31.36
CA VAL A 560 0.20 46.63 -32.64
C VAL A 560 1.58 47.27 -32.54
N LYS A 561 2.50 46.89 -33.43
CA LYS A 561 3.86 47.44 -33.48
C LYS A 561 4.06 48.33 -34.70
N GLU A 562 5.01 49.26 -34.62
CA GLU A 562 5.55 49.92 -35.81
C GLU A 562 6.60 49.05 -36.46
N VAL A 563 6.72 49.14 -37.79
CA VAL A 563 7.79 48.43 -38.51
C VAL A 563 9.10 49.11 -38.17
N PRO A 564 10.10 48.40 -37.62
CA PRO A 564 11.39 49.00 -37.30
C PRO A 564 12.02 49.63 -38.53
N GLU A 565 12.54 50.84 -38.35
CA GLU A 565 13.29 51.53 -39.40
C GLU A 565 14.58 50.79 -39.76
N PRO A 566 14.94 50.69 -41.05
CA PRO A 566 16.25 50.17 -41.46
C PRO A 566 17.38 51.09 -40.97
N THR A 567 18.54 50.54 -40.64
CA THR A 567 19.75 51.35 -40.50
C THR A 567 20.39 51.57 -41.86
N LEU A 568 21.04 52.71 -42.05
CA LEU A 568 21.66 53.10 -43.31
C LEU A 568 23.13 53.43 -43.10
N ALA A 569 24.02 52.79 -43.85
CA ALA A 569 25.43 53.14 -43.86
C ALA A 569 25.67 54.42 -44.67
N THR A 570 26.74 55.15 -44.36
CA THR A 570 27.16 56.33 -45.13
C THR A 570 27.42 55.94 -46.58
N TYR A 571 26.63 56.49 -47.50
CA TYR A 571 26.82 56.29 -48.94
C TYR A 571 27.71 57.38 -49.52
N LYS A 572 28.81 56.98 -50.18
CA LYS A 572 29.70 57.89 -50.89
C LYS A 572 29.42 57.83 -52.39
N PHE A 573 29.49 58.99 -53.04
CA PHE A 573 29.30 59.10 -54.48
C PHE A 573 30.27 58.17 -55.24
N GLY A 574 29.70 57.34 -56.12
CA GLY A 574 30.43 56.36 -56.92
C GLY A 574 30.49 54.95 -56.30
N GLU A 575 30.04 54.75 -55.06
CA GLU A 575 29.92 53.41 -54.49
C GLU A 575 28.84 52.60 -55.21
N GLY A 576 29.13 51.31 -55.44
CA GLY A 576 28.26 50.43 -56.23
C GLY A 576 26.93 50.09 -55.57
N HIS A 577 26.86 50.16 -54.24
CA HIS A 577 25.68 49.77 -53.46
C HIS A 577 25.43 50.74 -52.31
N ILE A 578 24.15 50.98 -52.02
CA ILE A 578 23.70 51.49 -50.74
C ILE A 578 23.52 50.29 -49.81
N THR A 579 24.10 50.36 -48.62
CA THR A 579 24.08 49.27 -47.64
C THR A 579 23.52 49.73 -46.30
N GLY A 580 23.09 48.76 -45.50
CA GLY A 580 22.50 48.99 -44.19
C GLY A 580 22.01 47.70 -43.58
N HIS A 581 21.17 47.79 -42.56
CA HIS A 581 20.64 46.63 -41.86
C HIS A 581 19.13 46.75 -41.63
N VAL A 582 18.43 45.61 -41.62
CA VAL A 582 17.00 45.51 -41.32
C VAL A 582 16.75 44.47 -40.22
N GLY A 583 15.62 44.58 -39.53
CA GLY A 583 15.19 43.56 -38.56
C GLY A 583 14.74 42.24 -39.21
N THR A 584 14.49 41.23 -38.38
CA THR A 584 14.21 39.85 -38.79
C THR A 584 12.90 39.64 -39.57
N ASP A 585 11.94 40.57 -39.42
CA ASP A 585 10.58 40.42 -39.97
C ASP A 585 10.40 41.14 -41.32
N ILE A 586 11.50 41.61 -41.91
CA ILE A 586 11.53 42.36 -43.17
C ILE A 586 11.81 41.42 -44.34
N THR A 587 10.93 41.44 -45.34
CA THR A 587 11.07 40.61 -46.56
C THR A 587 11.53 41.41 -47.77
N ARG A 588 11.45 42.75 -47.71
CA ARG A 588 11.87 43.63 -48.80
C ARG A 588 12.40 44.95 -48.29
N ILE A 589 13.44 45.46 -48.93
CA ILE A 589 13.97 46.82 -48.74
C ILE A 589 13.85 47.56 -50.07
N SER A 590 13.42 48.82 -50.03
CA SER A 590 13.13 49.62 -51.22
C SER A 590 13.80 50.99 -51.13
N LEU A 591 14.46 51.41 -52.20
CA LEU A 591 15.10 52.73 -52.37
C LEU A 591 14.20 53.67 -53.15
N TYR A 592 14.07 54.90 -52.66
CA TYR A 592 13.28 55.97 -53.26
C TYR A 592 14.15 57.21 -53.48
N ASP A 593 13.82 58.00 -54.50
CA ASP A 593 14.43 59.32 -54.69
C ASP A 593 13.89 60.37 -53.70
N LYS A 594 14.41 61.60 -53.79
CA LYS A 594 13.95 62.73 -52.96
C LYS A 594 12.49 63.13 -53.15
N ALA A 595 11.86 62.73 -54.27
CA ALA A 595 10.44 62.96 -54.54
C ALA A 595 9.55 61.80 -54.05
N GLY A 596 10.14 60.73 -53.50
CA GLY A 596 9.43 59.56 -53.01
C GLY A 596 9.06 58.54 -54.10
N LEU A 597 9.63 58.66 -55.30
CA LEU A 597 9.44 57.66 -56.36
C LEU A 597 10.31 56.43 -56.09
N LEU A 598 9.70 55.23 -56.18
CA LEU A 598 10.42 53.96 -56.03
C LEU A 598 11.44 53.80 -57.16
N LEU A 599 12.72 53.74 -56.81
CA LEU A 599 13.82 53.54 -57.76
C LEU A 599 14.15 52.06 -57.92
N ARG A 600 14.32 51.32 -56.82
CA ARG A 600 14.83 49.95 -56.85
C ARG A 600 14.55 49.20 -55.54
N ASN A 601 14.38 47.88 -55.62
CA ASN A 601 14.39 47.00 -54.43
C ASN A 601 15.80 46.42 -54.22
N GLY A 602 16.19 46.24 -52.96
CA GLY A 602 17.45 45.62 -52.59
C GLY A 602 17.35 44.13 -52.29
N GLN A 603 18.52 43.51 -52.17
CA GLN A 603 18.68 42.17 -51.60
C GLN A 603 18.92 42.30 -50.10
N ILE A 604 18.28 41.43 -49.31
CA ILE A 604 18.50 41.28 -47.87
C ILE A 604 19.18 39.93 -47.67
N GLU A 605 20.34 39.95 -47.02
CA GLU A 605 21.08 38.75 -46.66
C GLU A 605 20.51 38.12 -45.38
N ALA A 606 20.87 36.87 -45.11
CA ALA A 606 20.34 36.12 -43.96
C ALA A 606 20.70 36.75 -42.60
N ASP A 607 21.76 37.54 -42.52
CA ASP A 607 22.18 38.24 -41.32
C ASP A 607 21.39 39.54 -41.08
N GLY A 608 20.51 39.97 -42.01
CA GLY A 608 19.78 41.24 -41.95
C GLY A 608 20.47 42.40 -42.67
N THR A 609 21.70 42.20 -43.17
CA THR A 609 22.40 43.19 -43.98
C THR A 609 21.74 43.30 -45.35
N PHE A 610 21.50 44.52 -45.83
CA PHE A 610 20.96 44.73 -47.16
C PHE A 610 21.93 45.43 -48.10
N LYS A 611 21.74 45.18 -49.40
CA LYS A 611 22.45 45.82 -50.51
C LYS A 611 21.44 46.26 -51.57
N ILE A 612 21.46 47.55 -51.90
CA ILE A 612 20.69 48.11 -53.01
C ILE A 612 21.68 48.63 -54.06
N LEU A 613 21.63 48.09 -55.26
CA LEU A 613 22.52 48.52 -56.34
C LEU A 613 22.28 50.00 -56.68
N ALA A 614 23.31 50.83 -56.53
CA ALA A 614 23.24 52.29 -56.70
C ALA A 614 23.73 52.75 -58.08
N THR A 615 24.39 51.87 -58.83
CA THR A 615 24.90 52.19 -60.17
C THR A 615 23.78 52.52 -61.16
N ASN A 616 24.09 53.44 -62.07
CA ASN A 616 23.19 53.92 -63.14
C ASN A 616 21.88 54.56 -62.65
N LEU A 617 21.81 55.05 -61.41
CA LEU A 617 20.67 55.81 -60.90
C LEU A 617 20.94 57.32 -61.03
N PRO A 618 20.22 58.06 -61.91
CA PRO A 618 20.41 59.51 -62.07
C PRO A 618 20.15 60.28 -60.77
N ALA A 619 19.21 59.81 -59.95
CA ALA A 619 18.86 60.40 -58.67
C ALA A 619 20.00 60.38 -57.63
N LEU A 620 21.06 59.59 -57.85
CA LEU A 620 22.21 59.50 -56.96
C LEU A 620 23.47 60.22 -57.49
N ARG A 621 23.30 61.12 -58.48
CA ARG A 621 24.43 61.79 -59.17
C ARG A 621 24.90 63.10 -58.56
N VAL A 622 24.13 63.68 -57.65
CA VAL A 622 24.41 65.00 -57.08
C VAL A 622 24.85 64.82 -55.62
N VAL A 623 26.10 65.17 -55.32
CA VAL A 623 26.59 65.19 -53.93
C VAL A 623 25.77 66.19 -53.12
N GLY A 624 25.32 65.77 -51.94
CA GLY A 624 24.43 66.56 -51.07
C GLY A 624 22.94 66.37 -51.31
N ASP A 625 22.52 65.73 -52.42
CA ASP A 625 21.12 65.31 -52.59
C ASP A 625 20.79 64.16 -51.63
N THR A 626 19.48 64.04 -51.33
CA THR A 626 18.95 62.99 -50.45
C THR A 626 18.26 61.88 -51.23
N PHE A 627 18.24 60.70 -50.61
CA PHE A 627 17.41 59.56 -51.00
C PHE A 627 16.76 58.97 -49.75
N SER A 628 15.85 58.02 -49.90
CA SER A 628 15.33 57.31 -48.72
C SER A 628 15.19 55.81 -48.95
N VAL A 629 15.28 55.05 -47.87
CA VAL A 629 15.02 53.61 -47.86
C VAL A 629 13.86 53.26 -46.95
N ARG A 630 13.05 52.27 -47.34
CA ARG A 630 11.94 51.74 -46.52
C ARG A 630 11.96 50.23 -46.48
N ALA A 631 11.77 49.66 -45.31
CA ALA A 631 11.61 48.24 -45.08
C ALA A 631 10.14 47.83 -45.24
N THR A 632 9.87 46.65 -45.81
CA THR A 632 8.53 46.07 -45.92
C THR A 632 8.51 44.69 -45.28
N THR A 633 7.53 44.43 -44.42
CA THR A 633 7.35 43.12 -43.77
C THR A 633 6.63 42.12 -44.70
N ALA A 634 6.62 40.84 -44.31
CA ALA A 634 5.84 39.81 -45.00
C ALA A 634 4.33 40.12 -45.09
N SER A 635 3.79 40.85 -44.10
CA SER A 635 2.37 41.24 -44.03
C SER A 635 2.03 42.49 -44.87
N GLY A 636 3.03 43.08 -45.52
CA GLY A 636 2.90 44.26 -46.37
C GLY A 636 3.00 45.60 -45.65
N ALA A 637 3.25 45.61 -44.33
CA ALA A 637 3.50 46.84 -43.58
C ALA A 637 4.84 47.46 -43.98
N ILE A 638 4.91 48.79 -44.08
CA ILE A 638 6.08 49.54 -44.55
C ILE A 638 6.59 50.42 -43.40
N SER A 639 7.90 50.46 -43.19
CA SER A 639 8.53 51.38 -42.23
C SER A 639 8.40 52.83 -42.67
N GLU A 640 8.66 53.73 -41.73
CA GLU A 640 8.98 55.11 -42.07
C GLU A 640 10.24 55.20 -42.95
N ALA A 641 10.38 56.34 -43.64
CA ALA A 641 11.45 56.57 -44.60
C ALA A 641 12.73 57.00 -43.90
N VAL A 642 13.80 56.20 -44.03
CA VAL A 642 15.11 56.57 -43.52
C VAL A 642 15.88 57.29 -44.61
N GLN A 643 16.20 58.55 -44.36
CA GLN A 643 16.89 59.40 -45.32
C GLN A 643 18.40 59.17 -45.32
N GLY A 644 18.99 59.10 -46.50
CA GLY A 644 20.43 59.13 -46.73
C GLY A 644 20.84 60.38 -47.49
N ILE A 645 22.09 60.83 -47.26
CA ILE A 645 22.72 61.93 -48.00
C ILE A 645 23.86 61.35 -48.83
N ILE A 646 24.05 61.86 -50.05
CA ILE A 646 25.15 61.46 -50.92
C ILE A 646 26.41 62.23 -50.51
N HIS A 647 27.40 61.53 -49.93
CA HIS A 647 28.66 62.14 -49.49
C HIS A 647 29.72 62.20 -50.61
N PRO A 648 30.69 63.13 -50.56
CA PRO A 648 31.85 63.12 -51.45
C PRO A 648 32.68 61.82 -51.32
N GLY A 649 33.36 61.43 -52.41
CA GLY A 649 34.34 60.33 -52.40
C GLY A 649 35.65 60.65 -51.65
N VAL A 650 36.57 59.70 -51.56
CA VAL A 650 37.84 59.82 -50.81
C VAL A 650 38.79 60.86 -51.44
N LEU A 651 39.23 61.87 -50.67
CA LEU A 651 40.18 62.90 -51.07
C LEU A 651 41.61 62.32 -51.23
N SER A 652 42.37 62.77 -52.23
CA SER A 652 43.77 62.38 -52.43
C SER A 652 44.67 62.87 -51.26
N ALA A 653 45.65 62.07 -50.84
CA ALA A 653 46.63 62.47 -49.81
C ALA A 653 47.49 63.66 -50.26
N ALA A 654 48.04 64.43 -49.30
CA ALA A 654 48.94 65.55 -49.58
C ALA A 654 50.18 65.11 -50.39
N PRO A 655 50.65 65.89 -51.37
CA PRO A 655 51.88 65.59 -52.08
C PRO A 655 53.11 65.75 -51.17
N THR A 656 54.20 65.02 -51.42
CA THR A 656 55.47 65.24 -50.70
C THR A 656 56.35 66.20 -51.48
N ILE A 657 57.07 67.08 -50.80
CA ILE A 657 57.93 68.12 -51.42
C ILE A 657 59.39 67.82 -51.06
N VAL A 658 60.28 67.80 -52.06
CA VAL A 658 61.73 67.75 -51.85
C VAL A 658 62.22 69.14 -51.46
N ASP A 659 63.21 69.20 -50.56
CA ASP A 659 63.84 70.46 -50.12
C ASP A 659 64.15 71.41 -51.28
N TYR A 660 63.62 72.63 -51.19
CA TYR A 660 63.67 73.62 -52.26
C TYR A 660 64.55 74.81 -51.85
N TYR A 661 65.61 75.08 -52.62
CA TYR A 661 66.52 76.21 -52.39
C TYR A 661 66.19 77.39 -53.31
N VAL A 662 66.39 78.63 -52.85
CA VAL A 662 66.05 79.85 -53.63
C VAL A 662 66.73 79.93 -55.00
N THR A 663 67.86 79.24 -55.17
CA THR A 663 68.60 79.13 -56.44
C THR A 663 68.11 77.99 -57.34
N ASP A 664 67.25 77.10 -56.85
CA ASP A 664 66.74 75.97 -57.62
C ASP A 664 65.74 76.43 -58.70
N SER A 665 65.88 75.86 -59.89
CA SER A 665 65.05 76.21 -61.06
C SER A 665 63.69 75.52 -61.08
N TYR A 666 63.55 74.42 -60.35
CA TYR A 666 62.34 73.62 -60.25
C TYR A 666 62.11 73.14 -58.82
N MET A 667 60.84 73.11 -58.43
CA MET A 667 60.36 72.41 -57.25
C MET A 667 59.87 71.01 -57.65
N THR A 668 60.21 70.00 -56.86
CA THR A 668 59.93 68.59 -57.18
C THR A 668 59.41 67.82 -55.96
N GLY A 669 58.80 66.66 -56.20
CA GLY A 669 58.18 65.85 -55.15
C GLY A 669 57.38 64.67 -55.69
N LYS A 670 56.55 64.02 -54.85
CA LYS A 670 55.67 62.89 -55.25
C LYS A 670 54.19 63.18 -55.00
N VAL A 671 53.32 62.64 -55.86
CA VAL A 671 51.86 62.71 -55.74
C VAL A 671 51.22 61.33 -55.58
N ALA A 672 49.97 61.26 -55.11
CA ALA A 672 49.21 60.02 -55.04
C ALA A 672 48.81 59.50 -56.46
N PRO A 673 48.59 58.18 -56.64
CA PRO A 673 48.35 57.58 -57.96
C PRO A 673 47.14 58.13 -58.75
N ASN A 674 46.15 58.73 -58.07
CA ASN A 674 44.95 59.30 -58.68
C ASN A 674 45.03 60.82 -58.96
N ALA A 675 46.20 61.44 -58.73
CA ALA A 675 46.41 62.85 -59.03
C ALA A 675 46.52 63.10 -60.54
N ALA A 676 45.57 63.86 -61.08
CA ALA A 676 45.55 64.30 -62.47
C ALA A 676 46.29 65.64 -62.69
N LYS A 677 46.34 66.52 -61.68
CA LYS A 677 47.06 67.81 -61.71
C LYS A 677 47.79 68.05 -60.40
N VAL A 678 48.88 68.82 -60.44
CA VAL A 678 49.61 69.33 -59.26
C VAL A 678 49.75 70.84 -59.38
N LEU A 679 49.48 71.56 -58.29
CA LEU A 679 49.39 73.02 -58.28
C LEU A 679 50.26 73.59 -57.17
N LEU A 680 51.13 74.53 -57.52
CA LEU A 680 51.80 75.42 -56.57
C LEU A 680 50.88 76.58 -56.22
N ARG A 681 50.79 76.86 -54.92
CA ARG A 681 50.03 77.95 -54.34
C ARG A 681 50.92 78.81 -53.45
N ILE A 682 50.61 80.09 -53.43
CA ILE A 682 51.19 81.07 -52.49
C ILE A 682 50.00 81.84 -51.94
N ASP A 683 49.91 81.95 -50.61
CA ASP A 683 48.78 82.56 -49.89
C ASP A 683 47.40 82.04 -50.36
N GLY A 684 47.28 80.72 -50.54
CA GLY A 684 46.06 80.06 -50.99
C GLY A 684 45.67 80.27 -52.46
N ARG A 685 46.41 81.06 -53.24
CA ARG A 685 46.14 81.30 -54.67
C ARG A 685 46.93 80.35 -55.55
N ASN A 686 46.29 79.76 -56.56
CA ASN A 686 46.96 78.92 -57.57
C ASN A 686 47.92 79.79 -58.41
N ILE A 687 49.23 79.53 -58.30
CA ILE A 687 50.27 80.27 -59.02
C ILE A 687 50.70 79.51 -60.28
N ARG A 688 50.85 78.19 -60.20
CA ARG A 688 51.31 77.38 -61.35
C ARG A 688 50.85 75.94 -61.26
N ILE A 689 50.58 75.33 -62.42
CA ILE A 689 50.34 73.90 -62.55
C ILE A 689 51.63 73.22 -63.01
N GLY A 690 52.03 72.15 -62.33
CA GLY A 690 53.19 71.33 -62.68
C GLY A 690 52.84 70.14 -63.56
N THR A 691 53.88 69.45 -64.01
CA THR A 691 53.75 68.16 -64.70
C THR A 691 53.91 67.02 -63.72
N ILE A 692 53.17 65.92 -63.93
CA ILE A 692 53.29 64.68 -63.17
C ILE A 692 53.79 63.59 -64.13
N ALA A 693 54.91 62.96 -63.80
CA ALA A 693 55.44 61.82 -64.54
C ALA A 693 54.69 60.53 -64.17
N THR A 694 54.83 59.49 -65.00
CA THR A 694 54.13 58.19 -64.81
C THR A 694 54.47 57.50 -63.49
N ASP A 695 55.61 57.83 -62.87
CA ASP A 695 56.05 57.31 -61.58
C ASP A 695 55.54 58.14 -60.38
N GLY A 696 54.65 59.10 -60.63
CA GLY A 696 54.11 60.02 -59.63
C GLY A 696 55.05 61.16 -59.23
N THR A 697 56.19 61.34 -59.89
CA THR A 697 57.09 62.49 -59.62
C THR A 697 56.54 63.76 -60.25
N PHE A 698 56.39 64.83 -59.46
CA PHE A 698 56.03 66.14 -60.01
C PHE A 698 57.23 67.06 -60.20
N ARG A 699 57.09 67.99 -61.15
CA ARG A 699 58.01 69.11 -61.36
C ARG A 699 57.23 70.39 -61.63
N ILE A 700 57.61 71.48 -60.94
CA ILE A 700 57.05 72.83 -61.11
C ILE A 700 58.21 73.78 -61.36
N TYR A 701 58.18 74.55 -62.44
CA TYR A 701 59.20 75.58 -62.70
C TYR A 701 58.97 76.81 -61.82
N THR A 702 60.01 77.28 -61.14
CA THR A 702 59.90 78.31 -60.09
C THR A 702 60.84 79.50 -60.26
N ASN A 703 61.73 79.49 -61.25
CA ASN A 703 62.78 80.52 -61.39
C ASN A 703 62.25 81.94 -61.60
N ASP A 704 61.12 82.09 -62.26
CA ASP A 704 60.43 83.35 -62.55
C ASP A 704 59.50 83.80 -61.41
N ILE A 705 59.37 83.01 -60.34
CA ILE A 705 58.49 83.31 -59.22
C ILE A 705 59.29 84.07 -58.15
N THR A 706 59.21 85.40 -58.18
CA THR A 706 59.97 86.30 -57.29
C THR A 706 59.74 86.00 -55.80
N ALA A 707 58.51 85.64 -55.41
CA ALA A 707 58.18 85.31 -54.02
C ALA A 707 58.96 84.08 -53.48
N LEU A 708 59.43 83.19 -54.36
CA LEU A 708 60.24 82.04 -53.98
C LEU A 708 61.76 82.33 -53.96
N LYS A 709 62.16 83.59 -54.21
CA LYS A 709 63.56 84.04 -54.11
C LYS A 709 63.91 84.62 -52.74
N GLU A 710 62.93 84.87 -51.89
CA GLU A 710 63.15 85.25 -50.48
C GLU A 710 63.45 84.01 -49.64
N ILE A 711 64.41 84.09 -48.72
CA ILE A 711 64.80 82.98 -47.84
C ILE A 711 63.75 82.79 -46.75
N GLY A 712 63.26 81.56 -46.57
CA GLY A 712 62.22 81.22 -45.60
C GLY A 712 60.78 81.47 -46.08
N ALA A 713 60.59 81.90 -47.33
CA ALA A 713 59.27 82.11 -47.92
C ALA A 713 58.47 80.80 -47.95
N GLN A 714 57.21 80.87 -47.49
CA GLN A 714 56.29 79.73 -47.43
C GLN A 714 55.55 79.56 -48.76
N PHE A 715 55.27 78.31 -49.10
CA PHE A 715 54.47 77.94 -50.26
C PHE A 715 53.68 76.67 -50.01
N GLU A 716 52.65 76.45 -50.82
CA GLU A 716 51.73 75.33 -50.72
C GLU A 716 51.73 74.52 -52.03
N VAL A 717 51.60 73.20 -51.95
CA VAL A 717 51.42 72.31 -53.09
C VAL A 717 50.20 71.42 -52.85
N VAL A 718 49.28 71.40 -53.81
CA VAL A 718 48.10 70.52 -53.81
C VAL A 718 48.01 69.74 -55.10
N THR A 719 47.21 68.67 -55.11
CA THR A 719 46.85 67.94 -56.32
C THR A 719 45.35 67.98 -56.58
N GLN A 720 44.93 67.69 -57.80
CA GLN A 720 43.53 67.46 -58.16
C GLN A 720 43.36 66.12 -58.86
N ASP A 721 42.25 65.43 -58.61
CA ASP A 721 41.86 64.22 -59.34
C ASP A 721 41.10 64.52 -60.65
N ALA A 722 40.70 63.48 -61.37
CA ALA A 722 39.96 63.60 -62.63
C ALA A 722 38.58 64.29 -62.51
N HIS A 723 38.05 64.43 -61.31
CA HIS A 723 36.77 65.07 -61.01
C HIS A 723 36.95 66.46 -60.37
N ASN A 724 38.17 67.00 -60.38
CA ASN A 724 38.59 68.28 -59.81
C ASN A 724 38.54 68.40 -58.28
N PHE A 725 38.51 67.27 -57.55
CA PHE A 725 38.65 67.28 -56.10
C PHE A 725 40.11 67.50 -55.70
N TYR A 726 40.36 68.42 -54.76
CA TYR A 726 41.71 68.73 -54.28
C TYR A 726 42.22 67.73 -53.25
N SER A 727 43.53 67.52 -53.17
CA SER A 727 44.16 66.84 -52.04
C SER A 727 44.24 67.73 -50.80
N GLU A 728 44.66 67.14 -49.68
CA GLU A 728 45.26 67.89 -48.58
C GLU A 728 46.46 68.74 -49.08
N VAL A 729 46.74 69.83 -48.34
CA VAL A 729 47.76 70.83 -48.69
C VAL A 729 49.11 70.42 -48.11
N ALA A 730 50.14 70.34 -48.96
CA ALA A 730 51.53 70.22 -48.53
C ALA A 730 52.16 71.60 -48.43
N VAL A 731 52.83 71.92 -47.33
CA VAL A 731 53.48 73.23 -47.12
C VAL A 731 55.00 73.05 -47.15
N GLY A 732 55.70 73.97 -47.81
CA GLY A 732 57.16 74.00 -47.86
C GLY A 732 57.70 75.42 -47.68
N SER A 733 58.99 75.52 -47.38
CA SER A 733 59.70 76.80 -47.22
C SER A 733 61.00 76.83 -48.01
N THR A 734 61.35 77.98 -48.58
CA THR A 734 62.61 78.15 -49.33
C THR A 734 63.85 78.10 -48.41
N LYS A 735 64.89 77.40 -48.86
CA LYS A 735 66.18 77.25 -48.15
C LYS A 735 67.34 77.99 -48.86
N PHE A 736 68.46 78.23 -48.18
CA PHE A 736 69.68 78.85 -48.72
C PHE A 736 70.95 78.09 -48.27
N ILE A 737 72.07 78.27 -49.00
CA ILE A 737 73.37 77.65 -48.69
C ILE A 737 74.33 78.74 -48.18
N GLU A 738 74.78 78.62 -46.93
CA GLU A 738 75.71 79.59 -46.32
C GLU A 738 77.09 79.61 -47.00
N ALA A 739 77.77 80.77 -46.95
CA ALA A 739 79.13 80.90 -47.46
C ALA A 739 80.12 80.05 -46.63
N PRO A 740 81.12 79.41 -47.26
CA PRO A 740 82.08 78.54 -46.54
C PRO A 740 82.96 79.36 -45.60
N VAL A 741 83.19 78.89 -44.37
CA VAL A 741 84.16 79.53 -43.46
C VAL A 741 85.55 79.02 -43.81
N VAL A 742 86.46 79.91 -44.23
CA VAL A 742 87.81 79.53 -44.67
C VAL A 742 88.82 79.85 -43.56
N SER A 743 89.68 78.89 -43.23
CA SER A 743 90.78 79.08 -42.27
C SER A 743 91.84 80.05 -42.81
N PRO A 744 92.57 80.80 -41.95
CA PRO A 744 93.65 81.68 -42.38
C PRO A 744 94.69 80.93 -43.23
N PHE A 745 95.08 81.53 -44.35
CA PHE A 745 96.00 80.93 -45.32
C PHE A 745 97.30 81.75 -45.40
N ARG A 746 98.44 81.07 -45.29
CA ARG A 746 99.78 81.68 -45.37
C ARG A 746 100.48 81.32 -46.67
N ALA A 747 101.31 82.23 -47.17
CA ALA A 747 102.08 82.00 -48.39
C ALA A 747 102.88 80.69 -48.31
N GLY A 748 102.83 79.88 -49.38
CA GLY A 748 103.50 78.58 -49.44
C GLY A 748 102.74 77.39 -48.82
N GLN A 749 101.60 77.60 -48.16
CA GLN A 749 100.76 76.48 -47.70
C GLN A 749 100.20 75.67 -48.88
N SER A 750 100.15 74.34 -48.72
CA SER A 750 99.68 73.44 -49.78
C SER A 750 98.16 73.30 -49.85
N TYR A 751 97.43 73.67 -48.80
CA TYR A 751 95.99 73.44 -48.69
C TYR A 751 95.26 74.63 -48.09
N ILE A 752 94.12 74.96 -48.69
CA ILE A 752 93.08 75.78 -48.07
C ILE A 752 92.16 74.84 -47.30
N ASN A 753 91.89 75.13 -46.04
CA ASN A 753 90.97 74.36 -45.21
C ASN A 753 89.85 75.27 -44.68
N GLY A 754 88.73 74.68 -44.28
CA GLY A 754 87.62 75.42 -43.71
C GLY A 754 86.43 74.52 -43.36
N THR A 755 85.28 75.12 -43.12
CA THR A 755 84.00 74.43 -42.84
C THR A 755 82.86 74.95 -43.72
N VAL A 756 81.82 74.14 -43.89
CA VAL A 756 80.59 74.42 -44.65
C VAL A 756 79.34 73.99 -43.87
N SER A 757 78.19 74.56 -44.20
CA SER A 757 76.89 74.20 -43.63
C SER A 757 76.40 72.82 -44.12
N GLN A 758 75.43 72.22 -43.41
CA GLN A 758 74.76 70.98 -43.87
C GLN A 758 74.15 71.16 -45.26
N GLY A 759 74.15 70.08 -46.05
CA GLY A 759 73.60 70.06 -47.42
C GLY A 759 74.57 70.53 -48.52
N VAL A 760 75.76 71.01 -48.14
CA VAL A 760 76.86 71.28 -49.09
C VAL A 760 77.56 69.97 -49.45
N THR A 761 77.72 69.72 -50.75
CA THR A 761 78.38 68.52 -51.27
C THR A 761 79.73 68.80 -51.93
N GLY A 762 80.10 70.07 -52.12
CA GLY A 762 81.42 70.43 -52.62
C GLY A 762 81.79 71.90 -52.41
N VAL A 763 83.07 72.24 -52.64
CA VAL A 763 83.60 73.61 -52.57
C VAL A 763 84.50 73.94 -53.76
N SER A 764 84.69 75.21 -54.05
CA SER A 764 85.53 75.69 -55.15
C SER A 764 86.30 76.95 -54.77
N VAL A 765 87.57 77.07 -55.21
CA VAL A 765 88.40 78.26 -55.03
C VAL A 765 88.65 78.99 -56.35
N SER A 766 88.59 80.32 -56.32
CA SER A 766 88.88 81.21 -57.45
C SER A 766 89.91 82.28 -57.07
N ASP A 767 90.66 82.80 -58.03
CA ASP A 767 91.64 83.88 -57.80
C ASP A 767 90.97 85.26 -57.56
N LYS A 768 91.77 86.32 -57.37
CA LYS A 768 91.29 87.70 -57.18
C LYS A 768 90.45 88.26 -58.34
N SER A 769 90.59 87.69 -59.54
CA SER A 769 89.79 88.07 -60.72
C SER A 769 88.46 87.31 -60.82
N GLY A 770 88.23 86.34 -59.93
CA GLY A 770 87.06 85.45 -59.96
C GLY A 770 87.24 84.24 -60.88
N THR A 771 88.44 84.00 -61.41
CA THR A 771 88.71 82.83 -62.25
C THR A 771 88.78 81.59 -61.37
N LEU A 772 87.91 80.61 -61.63
CA LEU A 772 87.90 79.32 -60.93
C LEU A 772 89.23 78.59 -61.11
N LEU A 773 89.89 78.28 -60.01
CA LEU A 773 91.19 77.60 -60.02
C LEU A 773 91.02 76.09 -59.76
N ARG A 774 90.28 75.71 -58.72
CA ARG A 774 90.07 74.30 -58.36
C ARG A 774 88.78 74.06 -57.58
N TYR A 775 88.33 72.80 -57.61
CA TYR A 775 87.37 72.26 -56.66
C TYR A 775 88.07 71.55 -55.49
N GLY A 776 87.42 71.51 -54.34
CA GLY A 776 87.87 70.78 -53.17
C GLY A 776 86.86 69.76 -52.68
N GLN A 777 87.33 68.91 -51.78
CA GLN A 777 86.52 67.88 -51.15
C GLN A 777 85.88 68.42 -49.87
N VAL A 778 84.59 68.11 -49.68
CA VAL A 778 83.87 68.31 -48.42
C VAL A 778 83.75 66.94 -47.75
N TYR A 779 84.09 66.89 -46.47
CA TYR A 779 83.98 65.69 -45.64
C TYR A 779 82.66 65.69 -44.88
N GLU A 780 82.18 64.50 -44.49
CA GLU A 780 80.89 64.33 -43.77
C GLU A 780 80.80 65.15 -42.48
N ASN A 781 81.93 65.45 -41.83
CA ASN A 781 81.99 66.29 -40.64
C ASN A 781 81.84 67.80 -40.92
N GLY A 782 81.55 68.19 -42.16
CA GLY A 782 81.37 69.59 -42.57
C GLY A 782 82.68 70.37 -42.76
N THR A 783 83.85 69.73 -42.66
CA THR A 783 85.13 70.36 -43.03
C THR A 783 85.41 70.21 -44.52
N PHE A 784 86.18 71.12 -45.11
CA PHE A 784 86.62 70.99 -46.49
C PHE A 784 88.12 71.24 -46.63
N ARG A 785 88.68 70.71 -47.71
CA ARG A 785 90.08 70.92 -48.09
C ARG A 785 90.23 71.12 -49.60
N ILE A 786 91.04 72.09 -50.00
CA ILE A 786 91.38 72.41 -51.40
C ILE A 786 92.90 72.44 -51.54
N TYR A 787 93.47 71.57 -52.39
CA TYR A 787 94.92 71.54 -52.63
C TYR A 787 95.33 72.65 -53.62
N VAL A 788 96.27 73.51 -53.21
CA VAL A 788 96.67 74.72 -53.97
C VAL A 788 98.18 74.87 -54.18
N ALA A 789 99.00 73.91 -53.72
CA ALA A 789 100.44 73.96 -53.96
C ALA A 789 100.78 74.04 -55.46
N GLY A 790 101.80 74.83 -55.81
CA GLY A 790 102.26 75.05 -57.19
C GLY A 790 101.45 76.08 -57.99
N LEU A 791 100.41 76.68 -57.42
CA LEU A 791 99.67 77.78 -58.05
C LEU A 791 100.27 79.14 -57.63
N ASN A 792 100.73 79.91 -58.62
CA ASN A 792 101.37 81.22 -58.39
C ASN A 792 100.46 82.22 -57.64
N ALA A 793 99.14 82.09 -57.79
CA ALA A 793 98.14 82.94 -57.14
C ALA A 793 98.14 82.88 -55.59
N PHE A 794 98.85 81.92 -55.00
CA PHE A 794 98.91 81.71 -53.55
C PHE A 794 100.29 82.00 -52.94
N GLN A 795 101.23 82.56 -53.72
CA GLN A 795 102.62 82.79 -53.30
C GLN A 795 102.87 84.21 -52.77
N ASN A 796 102.09 85.20 -53.20
CA ASN A 796 102.33 86.60 -52.85
C ASN A 796 101.53 87.01 -51.61
N VAL A 797 102.24 87.37 -50.55
CA VAL A 797 101.65 87.93 -49.33
C VAL A 797 100.90 89.22 -49.67
N GLY A 798 99.66 89.35 -49.20
CA GLY A 798 98.79 90.50 -49.45
C GLY A 798 97.82 90.36 -50.63
N GLU A 799 97.98 89.37 -51.51
CA GLU A 799 96.96 89.04 -52.51
C GLU A 799 95.77 88.28 -51.88
N SER A 800 94.65 88.16 -52.60
CA SER A 800 93.44 87.49 -52.12
C SER A 800 92.88 86.46 -53.10
N PHE A 801 92.12 85.50 -52.57
CA PHE A 801 91.36 84.50 -53.32
C PHE A 801 89.96 84.33 -52.71
N SER A 802 89.05 83.63 -53.39
CA SER A 802 87.68 83.40 -52.92
C SER A 802 87.29 81.92 -52.92
N VAL A 803 86.48 81.48 -51.95
CA VAL A 803 85.95 80.11 -51.87
C VAL A 803 84.43 80.12 -51.86
N ARG A 804 83.77 79.21 -52.60
CA ARG A 804 82.30 79.01 -52.61
C ARG A 804 81.94 77.55 -52.30
N ALA A 805 80.78 77.35 -51.69
CA ALA A 805 80.15 76.05 -51.45
C ALA A 805 79.08 75.75 -52.51
N HIS A 806 78.82 74.46 -52.78
CA HIS A 806 77.73 74.03 -53.66
C HIS A 806 77.08 72.71 -53.18
N ASN A 807 75.77 72.55 -53.44
CA ASN A 807 75.03 71.32 -53.12
C ASN A 807 74.91 70.36 -54.33
N ALA A 808 74.27 69.20 -54.12
CA ALA A 808 74.08 68.17 -55.14
C ALA A 808 73.26 68.64 -56.36
N ASN A 809 72.42 69.66 -56.16
CA ASN A 809 71.61 70.27 -57.22
C ASN A 809 72.38 71.34 -58.02
N GLY A 810 73.65 71.59 -57.69
CA GLY A 810 74.49 72.60 -58.35
C GLY A 810 74.25 74.04 -57.87
N SER A 811 73.38 74.25 -56.89
CA SER A 811 73.15 75.53 -56.23
C SER A 811 74.40 75.96 -55.47
N ARG A 812 74.77 77.25 -55.56
CA ARG A 812 76.04 77.79 -55.02
C ARG A 812 75.79 78.81 -53.90
N SER A 813 76.68 78.84 -52.93
CA SER A 813 76.72 79.89 -51.91
C SER A 813 77.31 81.21 -52.45
N GLU A 814 77.21 82.26 -51.65
CA GLU A 814 78.08 83.45 -51.74
C GLU A 814 79.56 83.08 -51.54
N GLU A 815 80.47 83.98 -51.94
CA GLU A 815 81.92 83.77 -51.87
C GLU A 815 82.56 84.28 -50.59
N THR A 816 83.49 83.50 -50.04
CA THR A 816 84.33 83.90 -48.91
C THR A 816 85.70 84.32 -49.41
N LYS A 817 86.01 85.62 -49.31
CA LYS A 817 87.31 86.19 -49.70
C LYS A 817 88.33 86.06 -48.57
N VAL A 818 89.55 85.66 -48.92
CA VAL A 818 90.66 85.42 -47.99
C VAL A 818 91.91 86.12 -48.50
N THR A 819 92.58 86.89 -47.63
CA THR A 819 93.87 87.53 -47.90
C THR A 819 95.03 86.63 -47.45
N ILE A 820 96.03 86.47 -48.30
CA ILE A 820 97.22 85.62 -48.06
C ILE A 820 98.13 86.31 -47.04
N GLN A 821 98.37 85.64 -45.93
CA GLN A 821 99.20 86.12 -44.83
C GLN A 821 100.68 85.72 -45.00
N PRO A 822 101.63 86.43 -44.32
CA PRO A 822 103.04 86.04 -44.30
C PRO A 822 103.29 84.61 -43.82
#